data_AF-A0A9W8FM88-F1
#
_entry.id   AF-A0A9W8FM88-F1
#
_cell.length_a   1.000
_cell.length_b   1.000
_cell.length_c   1.000
_cell.angle_alpha   90.00
_cell.angle_beta   90.00
_cell.angle_gamma   90.00
#
_symmetry.space_group_name_H-M   'P 1'
#
loop_
_entity.id
_entity.type
_entity.pdbx_description
1 polymer ?
#
loop_
_entity_poly.entity_id
_entity_poly.type
_entity_poly.pdbx_seq_one_letter_code
_entity_poly.pdbx_strand_id
1 'polypeptide(L)'
;MVYATSPDVFLKRAEELIKVGQSTTALETLYEVLTAKRLRNVTGGNAEPFIKKFVHLCVEQRKGKQLKDGLTQYRNIVQYNNPESMDVVVTYMLEEITKHVVDAQQSAEKATVDDVEDLDEAESPEEMILSSVTGEQSKDRADRALVTPWLKFLWEAYRNLLDIMRNNVRFEALYQNISNKAIDFCKTYERKTEFRRLCELLRGHLQAIVKYSHQQNSINLSNPETMQLFLDTHFHQLNTATEMELWQESYRSIEDIHNLIQQSKRPIKPQAMANYFEKLTRVMYVAKNPLFLAAAWHRYYGYIFRYTNVFTEEQLQGVANNVLLSTLAVPIIKPSSRVLSATTKENKHRTQRYTNLLFLSSAPTRVSLINDLIGNDILSRVRPELRPLYDLVEEQFHPLSICKKLGPILSEQIAKNENDSKYGTLLCNVVLTRLLQQLSQVYTSVQLDFILRLARFPEPYSMTPAQIERFIMNGARRGEFQLRIDYQTRSVVFDTDPFDSSQSSSSSAQLQASPSDLMRSQLSSLAICLSNAQRVACPDYVAERQAQKTDAITKALQNMQEEHNVASSRKLVIERRKEAIENAISRKERAEERERTIRMQREQEQERQRVAEEKRQREVDRLQKEREEIQRLEAKKIADSIKEKAGIEIDINELEELDTTKLLELQVQQIEKEKQDMQARLKTMWRKTDLTERAYRKREQPLIEDDYDNQKKSDRKNHEDARKAQLAQTKEKHEQDMEFKRRFVRMLDDFNTVRKDLDQGRSEALANERRHIREALAQAKEERIEEYRRLKAEKEETEARERAEREEKEAEEERVKAAKAAELAKHREMMAAQRARDEELLRKRMEREQELEREREQRASAGKYVPPSRRAGGAPFRASAGVTPPSTGAPSPKPAESSPRPAESSPRPSGSSPSPATPAPSRYVPPNRRK
;
A
#
# COMPACT_ATOMS: atom_id res chain seq x y z
N MET A 1 -55.54 -4.49 24.35
CA MET A 1 -54.11 -4.14 24.46
C MET A 1 -54.00 -2.87 25.28
N VAL A 2 -53.12 -2.81 26.30
CA VAL A 2 -52.94 -1.59 27.11
C VAL A 2 -51.59 -0.96 26.77
N TYR A 3 -51.59 0.33 26.44
CA TYR A 3 -50.38 1.11 26.11
C TYR A 3 -49.67 1.57 27.40
N ALA A 4 -49.04 0.64 28.12
CA ALA A 4 -48.11 0.99 29.18
C ALA A 4 -46.82 1.57 28.59
N THR A 5 -46.43 2.77 29.04
CA THR A 5 -45.25 3.51 28.57
C THR A 5 -44.07 3.48 29.53
N SER A 6 -44.26 3.05 30.78
CA SER A 6 -43.22 2.94 31.81
C SER A 6 -42.58 1.54 31.88
N PRO A 7 -41.25 1.43 32.09
CA PRO A 7 -40.58 0.12 32.22
C PRO A 7 -41.10 -0.69 33.41
N ASP A 8 -41.47 -0.01 34.50
CA ASP A 8 -41.80 -0.59 35.80
C ASP A 8 -43.05 -1.49 35.75
N VAL A 9 -43.98 -1.22 34.83
CA VAL A 9 -45.18 -2.04 34.60
C VAL A 9 -44.79 -3.38 33.95
N PHE A 10 -43.81 -3.38 33.05
CA PHE A 10 -43.32 -4.61 32.42
C PHE A 10 -42.40 -5.41 33.35
N LEU A 11 -41.63 -4.73 34.22
CA LEU A 11 -40.89 -5.38 35.32
C LEU A 11 -41.85 -6.15 36.23
N LYS A 12 -42.88 -5.47 36.78
CA LYS A 12 -43.87 -6.10 37.67
C LYS A 12 -44.59 -7.27 37.02
N ARG A 13 -44.98 -7.13 35.74
CA ARG A 13 -45.59 -8.23 34.98
C ARG A 13 -44.64 -9.43 34.80
N ALA A 14 -43.35 -9.19 34.61
CA ALA A 14 -42.37 -10.28 34.56
C ALA A 14 -42.20 -10.95 35.95
N GLU A 15 -42.19 -10.17 37.04
CA GLU A 15 -42.18 -10.71 38.41
C GLU A 15 -43.43 -11.53 38.75
N GLU A 16 -44.61 -11.12 38.27
CA GLU A 16 -45.85 -11.88 38.37
C GLU A 16 -45.76 -13.21 37.61
N LEU A 17 -45.27 -13.19 36.37
CA LEU A 17 -45.06 -14.42 35.58
C LEU A 17 -44.03 -15.37 36.21
N ILE A 18 -42.96 -14.85 36.81
CA ILE A 18 -41.98 -15.64 37.57
C ILE A 18 -42.63 -16.29 38.81
N LYS A 19 -43.47 -15.56 39.56
CA LYS A 19 -44.22 -16.11 40.71
C LYS A 19 -45.20 -17.23 40.31
N VAL A 20 -45.67 -17.23 39.06
CA VAL A 20 -46.50 -18.29 38.46
C VAL A 20 -45.65 -19.40 37.80
N GLY A 21 -44.32 -19.34 37.94
CA GLY A 21 -43.38 -20.33 37.39
C GLY A 21 -43.09 -20.20 35.90
N GLN A 22 -43.68 -19.22 35.21
CA GLN A 22 -43.52 -19.02 33.76
C GLN A 22 -42.32 -18.12 33.44
N SER A 23 -41.12 -18.54 33.83
CA SER A 23 -39.88 -17.78 33.58
C SER A 23 -39.59 -17.57 32.08
N THR A 24 -40.03 -18.50 31.22
CA THR A 24 -39.89 -18.40 29.76
C THR A 24 -40.72 -17.28 29.15
N THR A 25 -42.02 -17.20 29.48
CA THR A 25 -42.90 -16.13 28.98
C THR A 25 -42.57 -14.79 29.64
N ALA A 26 -42.11 -14.79 30.89
CA ALA A 26 -41.56 -13.59 31.53
C ALA A 26 -40.41 -12.99 30.71
N LEU A 27 -39.42 -13.82 30.33
CA LEU A 27 -38.30 -13.40 29.48
C LEU A 27 -38.77 -12.88 28.11
N GLU A 28 -39.73 -13.55 27.48
CA GLU A 28 -40.25 -13.16 26.17
C GLU A 28 -40.95 -11.80 26.21
N THR A 29 -41.78 -11.53 27.24
CA THR A 29 -42.42 -10.20 27.38
C THR A 29 -41.39 -9.08 27.61
N LEU A 30 -40.30 -9.32 28.33
CA LEU A 30 -39.21 -8.34 28.47
C LEU A 30 -38.47 -8.13 27.14
N TYR A 31 -38.23 -9.20 26.39
CA TYR A 31 -37.57 -9.16 25.08
C TYR A 31 -38.40 -8.40 24.02
N GLU A 32 -39.72 -8.58 24.00
CA GLU A 32 -40.64 -7.81 23.15
C GLU A 32 -40.61 -6.30 23.46
N VAL A 33 -40.65 -5.92 24.74
CA VAL A 33 -40.64 -4.52 25.19
C VAL A 33 -39.35 -3.81 24.77
N LEU A 34 -38.23 -4.52 24.83
CA LEU A 34 -36.91 -4.05 24.41
C LEU A 34 -36.84 -3.88 22.87
N THR A 35 -37.18 -4.94 22.12
CA THR A 35 -37.14 -4.97 20.64
C THR A 35 -38.13 -4.00 19.99
N ALA A 36 -39.26 -3.73 20.63
CA ALA A 36 -40.25 -2.74 20.19
C ALA A 36 -39.75 -1.27 20.27
N LYS A 37 -38.50 -1.00 20.68
CA LYS A 37 -37.87 0.33 20.79
C LYS A 37 -38.57 1.30 21.75
N ARG A 38 -39.55 0.84 22.53
CA ARG A 38 -40.36 1.68 23.46
C ARG A 38 -39.50 2.36 24.52
N LEU A 39 -38.41 1.70 24.93
CA LEU A 39 -37.45 2.21 25.92
C LEU A 39 -36.49 3.30 25.39
N ARG A 40 -36.52 3.64 24.09
CA ARG A 40 -35.53 4.53 23.45
C ARG A 40 -35.47 5.95 24.04
N ASN A 41 -36.58 6.45 24.57
CA ASN A 41 -36.67 7.81 25.12
C ASN A 41 -36.67 7.84 26.67
N VAL A 42 -36.47 6.70 27.33
CA VAL A 42 -36.48 6.61 28.79
C VAL A 42 -35.12 7.03 29.36
N THR A 43 -35.11 7.89 30.37
CA THR A 43 -33.91 8.28 31.12
C THR A 43 -33.30 7.05 31.81
N GLY A 44 -31.99 6.83 31.62
CA GLY A 44 -31.35 5.52 31.82
C GLY A 44 -31.54 4.87 33.20
N GLY A 45 -31.70 5.66 34.27
CA GLY A 45 -31.91 5.14 35.64
C GLY A 45 -33.11 4.19 35.78
N ASN A 46 -34.23 4.48 35.10
CA ASN A 46 -35.43 3.63 35.15
C ASN A 46 -35.31 2.37 34.26
N ALA A 47 -34.26 2.26 33.44
CA ALA A 47 -34.03 1.09 32.59
C ALA A 47 -33.12 0.04 33.23
N GLU A 48 -32.27 0.42 34.20
CA GLU A 48 -31.27 -0.49 34.78
C GLU A 48 -31.89 -1.69 35.53
N PRO A 49 -32.92 -1.56 36.39
CA PRO A 49 -33.52 -2.72 37.07
C PRO A 49 -34.21 -3.69 36.09
N PHE A 50 -34.88 -3.13 35.08
CA PHE A 50 -35.51 -3.88 33.99
C PHE A 50 -34.48 -4.73 33.25
N ILE A 51 -33.32 -4.16 32.92
CA ILE A 51 -32.25 -4.88 32.22
C ILE A 51 -31.58 -5.91 33.13
N LYS A 52 -31.30 -5.61 34.40
CA LYS A 52 -30.75 -6.61 35.35
C LYS A 52 -31.65 -7.84 35.46
N LYS A 53 -32.99 -7.68 35.55
CA LYS A 53 -33.89 -8.84 35.61
C LYS A 53 -34.04 -9.57 34.26
N PHE A 54 -33.94 -8.86 33.13
CA PHE A 54 -33.83 -9.50 31.81
C PHE A 54 -32.54 -10.34 31.68
N VAL A 55 -31.39 -9.82 32.15
CA VAL A 55 -30.10 -10.54 32.16
C VAL A 55 -30.20 -11.81 33.01
N HIS A 56 -30.70 -11.72 34.25
CA HIS A 56 -30.93 -12.87 35.14
C HIS A 56 -31.68 -14.00 34.45
N LEU A 57 -32.83 -13.72 33.84
CA LEU A 57 -33.63 -14.74 33.17
C LEU A 57 -32.90 -15.33 31.94
N CYS A 58 -32.10 -14.53 31.24
CA CYS A 58 -31.30 -15.00 30.10
C CYS A 58 -30.13 -15.88 30.52
N VAL A 59 -29.51 -15.61 31.68
CA VAL A 59 -28.42 -16.40 32.25
C VAL A 59 -28.96 -17.73 32.79
N GLU A 60 -30.01 -17.68 33.60
CA GLU A 60 -30.74 -18.83 34.16
C GLU A 60 -31.21 -19.81 33.06
N GLN A 61 -31.79 -19.28 31.97
CA GLN A 61 -32.24 -20.08 30.82
C GLN A 61 -31.13 -20.35 29.78
N ARG A 62 -29.90 -19.87 30.02
CA ARG A 62 -28.73 -19.96 29.12
C ARG A 62 -28.98 -19.45 27.68
N LYS A 63 -29.90 -18.50 27.49
CA LYS A 63 -30.35 -17.96 26.18
C LYS A 63 -29.42 -16.86 25.65
N GLY A 64 -28.15 -17.21 25.41
CA GLY A 64 -27.08 -16.26 25.05
C GLY A 64 -27.33 -15.37 23.82
N LYS A 65 -28.13 -15.84 22.85
CA LYS A 65 -28.51 -15.02 21.67
C LYS A 65 -29.41 -13.83 22.06
N GLN A 66 -30.50 -14.07 22.80
CA GLN A 66 -31.40 -13.01 23.24
C GLN A 66 -30.69 -12.03 24.17
N LEU A 67 -29.77 -12.53 25.01
CA LEU A 67 -28.88 -11.71 25.83
C LEU A 67 -28.00 -10.77 24.99
N LYS A 68 -27.35 -11.27 23.92
CA LYS A 68 -26.58 -10.43 22.98
C LYS A 68 -27.44 -9.41 22.27
N ASP A 69 -28.57 -9.85 21.69
CA ASP A 69 -29.47 -8.99 20.93
C ASP A 69 -30.04 -7.88 21.83
N GLY A 70 -30.35 -8.20 23.09
CA GLY A 70 -30.85 -7.26 24.10
C GLY A 70 -29.78 -6.27 24.60
N LEU A 71 -28.59 -6.74 24.98
CA LEU A 71 -27.49 -5.86 25.39
C LEU A 71 -27.05 -4.91 24.25
N THR A 72 -27.13 -5.36 23.00
CA THR A 72 -26.90 -4.51 21.82
C THR A 72 -27.92 -3.38 21.74
N GLN A 73 -29.19 -3.63 22.05
CA GLN A 73 -30.25 -2.61 22.06
C GLN A 73 -30.08 -1.64 23.23
N TYR A 74 -29.81 -2.17 24.43
CA TYR A 74 -29.57 -1.36 25.63
C TYR A 74 -28.37 -0.42 25.44
N ARG A 75 -27.23 -0.93 24.92
CA ARG A 75 -26.07 -0.10 24.55
C ARG A 75 -26.46 1.11 23.69
N ASN A 76 -27.34 0.92 22.71
CA ASN A 76 -27.77 1.99 21.79
C ASN A 76 -28.73 3.01 22.44
N ILE A 77 -29.42 2.65 23.52
CA ILE A 77 -30.23 3.60 24.33
C ILE A 77 -29.29 4.39 25.25
N VAL A 78 -28.34 3.70 25.88
CA VAL A 78 -27.50 4.21 26.97
C VAL A 78 -26.33 5.06 26.48
N GLN A 79 -25.78 4.77 25.29
CA GLN A 79 -24.58 5.36 24.69
C GLN A 79 -24.48 6.89 24.80
N TYR A 80 -25.60 7.61 24.65
CA TYR A 80 -25.60 9.08 24.66
C TYR A 80 -25.78 9.66 26.07
N ASN A 81 -26.58 9.01 26.92
CA ASN A 81 -27.13 9.62 28.14
C ASN A 81 -26.42 9.21 29.45
N ASN A 82 -26.02 7.93 29.60
CA ASN A 82 -25.40 7.44 30.83
C ASN A 82 -24.53 6.19 30.58
N PRO A 83 -23.36 6.32 29.93
CA PRO A 83 -22.53 5.17 29.57
C PRO A 83 -22.10 4.27 30.77
N GLU A 84 -22.08 4.82 31.99
CA GLU A 84 -21.67 4.11 33.22
C GLU A 84 -22.67 3.02 33.64
N SER A 85 -23.96 3.21 33.41
CA SER A 85 -25.00 2.19 33.69
C SER A 85 -24.81 0.91 32.86
N MET A 86 -24.12 1.00 31.71
CA MET A 86 -23.69 -0.17 30.95
C MET A 86 -22.60 -0.99 31.67
N ASP A 87 -21.71 -0.36 32.44
CA ASP A 87 -20.71 -1.08 33.26
C ASP A 87 -21.41 -1.85 34.39
N VAL A 88 -22.33 -1.19 35.11
CA VAL A 88 -23.09 -1.81 36.20
C VAL A 88 -23.87 -3.05 35.73
N VAL A 89 -24.49 -2.98 34.54
CA VAL A 89 -25.18 -4.13 33.94
C VAL A 89 -24.21 -5.23 33.49
N VAL A 90 -23.08 -4.89 32.87
CA VAL A 90 -22.11 -5.87 32.37
C VAL A 90 -21.33 -6.54 33.50
N THR A 91 -21.00 -5.80 34.56
CA THR A 91 -20.37 -6.35 35.77
C THR A 91 -21.35 -7.26 36.52
N TYR A 92 -22.63 -6.87 36.68
CA TYR A 92 -23.68 -7.74 37.20
C TYR A 92 -23.82 -9.04 36.39
N MET A 93 -23.91 -8.95 35.06
CA MET A 93 -23.99 -10.09 34.14
C MET A 93 -22.82 -11.07 34.33
N LEU A 94 -21.59 -10.57 34.43
CA LEU A 94 -20.40 -11.40 34.59
C LEU A 94 -20.35 -12.05 35.98
N GLU A 95 -20.73 -11.34 37.04
CA GLU A 95 -20.83 -11.91 38.39
C GLU A 95 -21.88 -13.02 38.50
N GLU A 96 -23.05 -12.82 37.87
CA GLU A 96 -24.17 -13.78 37.87
C GLU A 96 -23.80 -15.08 37.12
N ILE A 97 -23.16 -14.97 35.95
CA ILE A 97 -22.65 -16.15 35.22
C ILE A 97 -21.50 -16.82 36.00
N THR A 98 -20.62 -16.04 36.64
CA THR A 98 -19.49 -16.61 37.40
C THR A 98 -19.97 -17.37 38.64
N LYS A 99 -21.04 -16.91 39.31
CA LYS A 99 -21.70 -17.67 40.40
C LYS A 99 -22.15 -19.03 39.90
N HIS A 100 -22.89 -19.10 38.80
CA HIS A 100 -23.31 -20.39 38.23
C HIS A 100 -22.17 -21.30 37.74
N VAL A 101 -21.02 -20.75 37.34
CA VAL A 101 -19.81 -21.55 37.11
C VAL A 101 -19.31 -22.18 38.43
N VAL A 102 -19.22 -21.40 39.50
CA VAL A 102 -18.79 -21.90 40.83
C VAL A 102 -19.80 -22.91 41.41
N ASP A 103 -21.11 -22.64 41.28
CA ASP A 103 -22.17 -23.57 41.70
C ASP A 103 -22.07 -24.90 40.93
N ALA A 104 -21.77 -24.84 39.62
CA ALA A 104 -21.56 -26.02 38.79
C ALA A 104 -20.27 -26.77 39.14
N GLN A 105 -19.19 -26.08 39.52
CA GLN A 105 -17.97 -26.70 40.03
C GLN A 105 -18.24 -27.44 41.34
N GLN A 106 -18.90 -26.81 42.32
CA GLN A 106 -19.29 -27.46 43.57
C GLN A 106 -20.24 -28.64 43.35
N SER A 107 -21.05 -28.61 42.29
CA SER A 107 -21.94 -29.72 41.91
C SER A 107 -21.18 -30.88 41.25
N ALA A 108 -20.17 -30.57 40.42
CA ALA A 108 -19.29 -31.58 39.83
C ALA A 108 -18.37 -32.21 40.88
N GLU A 109 -17.80 -31.42 41.78
CA GLU A 109 -16.96 -31.94 42.87
C GLU A 109 -17.74 -32.87 43.80
N LYS A 110 -19.01 -32.55 44.12
CA LYS A 110 -19.91 -33.47 44.84
C LYS A 110 -20.15 -34.76 44.07
N ALA A 111 -20.56 -34.68 42.80
CA ALA A 111 -20.75 -35.89 41.99
C ALA A 111 -19.49 -36.77 41.93
N THR A 112 -18.29 -36.18 41.88
CA THR A 112 -17.02 -36.93 41.92
C THR A 112 -16.60 -37.43 43.30
N VAL A 113 -17.23 -36.98 44.38
CA VAL A 113 -17.07 -37.55 45.72
C VAL A 113 -18.11 -38.66 45.93
N ASP A 114 -19.35 -38.44 45.50
CA ASP A 114 -20.42 -39.45 45.52
C ASP A 114 -20.01 -40.70 44.69
N ASP A 115 -19.41 -40.51 43.51
CA ASP A 115 -18.82 -41.58 42.67
C ASP A 115 -17.55 -42.25 43.28
N VAL A 116 -16.99 -41.71 44.38
CA VAL A 116 -15.70 -42.14 44.97
C VAL A 116 -15.83 -42.63 46.41
N GLU A 117 -16.96 -42.43 47.09
CA GLU A 117 -17.25 -43.11 48.36
C GLU A 117 -17.58 -44.62 48.16
N ASP A 118 -17.99 -45.04 46.96
CA ASP A 118 -18.26 -46.45 46.61
C ASP A 118 -16.99 -47.22 46.18
N LEU A 119 -15.99 -47.23 47.07
CA LEU A 119 -14.67 -47.85 46.82
C LEU A 119 -14.71 -49.39 46.67
N ASP A 120 -15.83 -50.05 46.99
CA ASP A 120 -15.96 -51.51 46.88
C ASP A 120 -16.33 -51.98 45.45
N GLU A 121 -16.79 -51.09 44.55
CA GLU A 121 -17.03 -51.37 43.11
C GLU A 121 -15.98 -50.73 42.16
N ALA A 122 -14.81 -50.32 42.68
CA ALA A 122 -13.82 -49.46 42.02
C ALA A 122 -13.16 -49.95 40.69
N GLU A 123 -13.53 -51.11 40.14
CA GLU A 123 -13.15 -51.56 38.80
C GLU A 123 -14.37 -51.99 37.95
N SER A 124 -15.36 -51.10 37.82
CA SER A 124 -16.45 -51.28 36.85
C SER A 124 -15.88 -51.57 35.44
N PRO A 125 -16.35 -52.63 34.74
CA PRO A 125 -15.85 -52.98 33.41
C PRO A 125 -15.98 -51.85 32.38
N GLU A 126 -16.99 -50.99 32.54
CA GLU A 126 -17.18 -49.82 31.67
C GLU A 126 -16.08 -48.77 31.88
N GLU A 127 -15.63 -48.55 33.12
CA GLU A 127 -14.54 -47.63 33.44
C GLU A 127 -13.16 -48.20 33.04
N MET A 128 -12.95 -49.51 33.18
CA MET A 128 -11.75 -50.16 32.63
C MET A 128 -11.70 -50.03 31.09
N ILE A 129 -12.84 -50.19 30.40
CA ILE A 129 -12.92 -49.98 28.95
C ILE A 129 -12.66 -48.49 28.61
N LEU A 130 -13.32 -47.54 29.27
CA LEU A 130 -13.16 -46.11 29.02
C LEU A 130 -11.72 -45.64 29.27
N SER A 131 -11.08 -46.07 30.36
CA SER A 131 -9.69 -45.73 30.66
C SER A 131 -8.69 -46.36 29.67
N SER A 132 -8.99 -47.53 29.11
CA SER A 132 -8.17 -48.16 28.05
C SER A 132 -8.22 -47.42 26.70
N VAL A 133 -9.32 -46.70 26.43
CA VAL A 133 -9.54 -45.96 25.16
C VAL A 133 -9.22 -44.47 25.31
N THR A 134 -9.43 -43.90 26.50
CA THR A 134 -9.27 -42.47 26.81
C THR A 134 -8.72 -42.27 28.21
N GLY A 135 -7.63 -41.51 28.35
CA GLY A 135 -7.09 -41.09 29.64
C GLY A 135 -7.88 -39.96 30.33
N GLU A 136 -9.21 -39.89 30.14
CA GLU A 136 -10.10 -38.91 30.81
C GLU A 136 -10.63 -39.52 32.12
N GLN A 137 -10.31 -38.90 33.26
CA GLN A 137 -10.72 -39.39 34.59
C GLN A 137 -12.24 -39.22 34.82
N SER A 138 -12.78 -39.85 35.87
CA SER A 138 -14.15 -39.61 36.33
C SER A 138 -14.41 -38.12 36.58
N LYS A 139 -13.43 -37.43 37.20
CA LYS A 139 -13.46 -35.97 37.36
C LYS A 139 -13.53 -35.20 36.04
N ASP A 140 -12.69 -35.54 35.05
CA ASP A 140 -12.74 -34.89 33.73
C ASP A 140 -14.11 -35.07 33.06
N ARG A 141 -14.73 -36.25 33.21
CA ARG A 141 -16.08 -36.53 32.70
C ARG A 141 -17.15 -35.67 33.41
N ALA A 142 -17.11 -35.54 34.73
CA ALA A 142 -18.03 -34.70 35.50
C ALA A 142 -17.88 -33.20 35.14
N ASP A 143 -16.64 -32.69 35.09
CA ASP A 143 -16.33 -31.32 34.68
C ASP A 143 -16.72 -31.04 33.21
N ARG A 144 -16.68 -32.06 32.34
CA ARG A 144 -17.14 -31.99 30.94
C ARG A 144 -18.67 -31.97 30.81
N ALA A 145 -19.38 -32.65 31.70
CA ALA A 145 -20.84 -32.69 31.73
C ALA A 145 -21.46 -31.44 32.37
N LEU A 146 -20.98 -31.03 33.54
CA LEU A 146 -21.61 -30.00 34.38
C LEU A 146 -20.97 -28.62 34.25
N VAL A 147 -19.64 -28.52 34.35
CA VAL A 147 -18.92 -27.23 34.40
C VAL A 147 -18.68 -26.65 33.00
N THR A 148 -18.27 -27.49 32.05
CA THR A 148 -17.91 -27.09 30.68
C THR A 148 -19.03 -26.37 29.91
N PRO A 149 -20.33 -26.71 30.03
CA PRO A 149 -21.41 -25.91 29.47
C PRO A 149 -21.46 -24.47 29.99
N TRP A 150 -21.23 -24.26 31.29
CA TRP A 150 -21.20 -22.93 31.90
C TRP A 150 -19.93 -22.15 31.52
N LEU A 151 -18.76 -22.80 31.45
CA LEU A 151 -17.53 -22.18 30.94
C LEU A 151 -17.67 -21.74 29.47
N LYS A 152 -18.31 -22.55 28.62
CA LYS A 152 -18.64 -22.16 27.24
C LYS A 152 -19.58 -20.95 27.21
N PHE A 153 -20.59 -20.91 28.06
CA PHE A 153 -21.54 -19.79 28.15
C PHE A 153 -20.86 -18.50 28.64
N LEU A 154 -19.95 -18.59 29.62
CA LEU A 154 -19.14 -17.47 30.11
C LEU A 154 -18.16 -16.96 29.04
N TRP A 155 -17.50 -17.87 28.30
CA TRP A 155 -16.69 -17.50 27.13
C TRP A 155 -17.53 -16.79 26.05
N GLU A 156 -18.71 -17.29 25.73
CA GLU A 156 -19.61 -16.63 24.78
C GLU A 156 -20.10 -15.27 25.29
N ALA A 157 -20.34 -15.11 26.58
CA ALA A 157 -20.63 -13.82 27.20
C ALA A 157 -19.47 -12.83 27.01
N TYR A 158 -18.24 -13.18 27.39
CA TYR A 158 -17.05 -12.35 27.16
C TYR A 158 -16.89 -11.96 25.68
N ARG A 159 -16.98 -12.93 24.77
CA ARG A 159 -16.90 -12.69 23.32
C ARG A 159 -18.00 -11.70 22.87
N ASN A 160 -19.24 -11.92 23.29
CA ASN A 160 -20.38 -11.11 22.86
C ASN A 160 -20.29 -9.68 23.40
N LEU A 161 -19.79 -9.49 24.63
CA LEU A 161 -19.52 -8.18 25.21
C LEU A 161 -18.45 -7.41 24.41
N LEU A 162 -17.34 -8.06 24.07
CA LEU A 162 -16.29 -7.44 23.24
C LEU A 162 -16.80 -7.10 21.82
N ASP A 163 -17.65 -7.95 21.23
CA ASP A 163 -18.37 -7.69 19.96
C ASP A 163 -19.26 -6.43 20.03
N ILE A 164 -19.95 -6.23 21.17
CA ILE A 164 -20.89 -5.12 21.42
C ILE A 164 -20.17 -3.78 21.67
N MET A 165 -19.02 -3.82 22.36
CA MET A 165 -18.35 -2.62 22.89
C MET A 165 -17.22 -2.06 22.01
N ARG A 166 -16.78 -2.80 20.98
CA ARG A 166 -15.71 -2.39 20.05
C ARG A 166 -15.99 -1.06 19.32
N ASN A 167 -14.92 -0.40 18.89
CA ASN A 167 -14.93 0.82 18.06
C ASN A 167 -15.70 2.03 18.65
N ASN A 168 -15.87 2.12 19.98
CA ASN A 168 -16.54 3.25 20.62
C ASN A 168 -15.72 3.84 21.78
N VAL A 169 -15.29 5.10 21.65
CA VAL A 169 -14.53 5.83 22.68
C VAL A 169 -15.22 5.82 24.05
N ARG A 170 -16.56 5.96 24.09
CA ARG A 170 -17.31 6.03 25.36
C ARG A 170 -17.30 4.72 26.16
N PHE A 171 -16.92 3.61 25.52
CA PHE A 171 -16.88 2.29 26.15
C PHE A 171 -15.46 1.71 26.17
N GLU A 172 -14.42 2.51 25.89
CA GLU A 172 -13.05 2.02 25.77
C GLU A 172 -12.54 1.39 27.07
N ALA A 173 -12.60 2.09 28.21
CA ALA A 173 -12.14 1.57 29.50
C ALA A 173 -12.84 0.25 29.89
N LEU A 174 -14.17 0.20 29.69
CA LEU A 174 -14.98 -1.00 29.94
C LEU A 174 -14.60 -2.15 29.00
N TYR A 175 -14.38 -1.89 27.70
CA TYR A 175 -13.89 -2.89 26.75
C TYR A 175 -12.53 -3.49 27.18
N GLN A 176 -11.60 -2.67 27.68
CA GLN A 176 -10.29 -3.15 28.15
C GLN A 176 -10.43 -3.93 29.47
N ASN A 177 -11.27 -3.47 30.41
CA ASN A 177 -11.59 -4.22 31.64
C ASN A 177 -12.19 -5.60 31.34
N ILE A 178 -13.10 -5.69 30.36
CA ILE A 178 -13.68 -6.96 29.89
C ILE A 178 -12.60 -7.81 29.20
N SER A 179 -11.71 -7.21 28.42
CA SER A 179 -10.60 -7.91 27.74
C SER A 179 -9.64 -8.55 28.76
N ASN A 180 -9.29 -7.82 29.82
CA ASN A 180 -8.45 -8.34 30.91
C ASN A 180 -9.17 -9.46 31.68
N LYS A 181 -10.44 -9.26 32.10
CA LYS A 181 -11.26 -10.32 32.72
C LYS A 181 -11.36 -11.58 31.83
N ALA A 182 -11.43 -11.44 30.51
CA ALA A 182 -11.48 -12.56 29.56
C ALA A 182 -10.11 -13.27 29.40
N ILE A 183 -9.00 -12.53 29.51
CA ILE A 183 -7.63 -13.08 29.56
C ILE A 183 -7.46 -13.89 30.86
N ASP A 184 -7.87 -13.32 32.00
CA ASP A 184 -7.81 -13.98 33.31
C ASP A 184 -8.69 -15.23 33.38
N PHE A 185 -9.91 -15.19 32.83
CA PHE A 185 -10.76 -16.37 32.63
C PHE A 185 -10.02 -17.48 31.85
N CYS A 186 -9.36 -17.13 30.74
CA CYS A 186 -8.64 -18.11 29.94
C CYS A 186 -7.46 -18.74 30.71
N LYS A 187 -6.80 -17.97 31.58
CA LYS A 187 -5.73 -18.44 32.47
C LYS A 187 -6.27 -19.38 33.55
N THR A 188 -7.25 -18.93 34.32
CA THR A 188 -7.80 -19.64 35.50
C THR A 188 -8.38 -21.01 35.16
N TYR A 189 -9.00 -21.16 33.98
CA TYR A 189 -9.58 -22.43 33.52
C TYR A 189 -8.76 -23.10 32.39
N GLU A 190 -7.49 -22.74 32.24
CA GLU A 190 -6.52 -23.26 31.24
C GLU A 190 -7.04 -23.35 29.79
N ARG A 191 -7.93 -22.43 29.36
CA ARG A 191 -8.67 -22.49 28.08
C ARG A 191 -7.81 -22.09 26.88
N LYS A 192 -6.74 -22.85 26.62
CA LYS A 192 -5.70 -22.64 25.59
C LYS A 192 -6.25 -22.47 24.16
N THR A 193 -7.46 -22.94 23.85
CA THR A 193 -8.16 -22.76 22.56
C THR A 193 -8.97 -21.47 22.48
N GLU A 194 -9.61 -21.07 23.57
CA GLU A 194 -10.41 -19.84 23.66
C GLU A 194 -9.50 -18.62 23.79
N PHE A 195 -8.38 -18.73 24.51
CA PHE A 195 -7.32 -17.72 24.53
C PHE A 195 -6.80 -17.36 23.12
N ARG A 196 -6.55 -18.35 22.26
CA ARG A 196 -6.14 -18.12 20.87
C ARG A 196 -7.19 -17.36 20.07
N ARG A 197 -8.47 -17.74 20.20
CA ARG A 197 -9.61 -17.04 19.58
C ARG A 197 -9.78 -15.61 20.12
N LEU A 198 -9.48 -15.38 21.41
CA LEU A 198 -9.46 -14.05 22.03
C LEU A 198 -8.35 -13.19 21.42
N CYS A 199 -7.13 -13.72 21.30
CA CYS A 199 -6.00 -13.03 20.66
C CYS A 199 -6.32 -12.62 19.21
N GLU A 200 -6.94 -13.50 18.43
CA GLU A 200 -7.39 -13.23 17.05
C GLU A 200 -8.51 -12.16 17.01
N LEU A 201 -9.47 -12.23 17.92
CA LEU A 201 -10.57 -11.26 18.04
C LEU A 201 -10.05 -9.85 18.42
N LEU A 202 -9.13 -9.76 19.38
CA LEU A 202 -8.49 -8.49 19.77
C LEU A 202 -7.70 -7.87 18.60
N ARG A 203 -6.94 -8.68 17.84
CA ARG A 203 -6.28 -8.23 16.60
C ARG A 203 -7.26 -7.73 15.55
N GLY A 204 -8.35 -8.46 15.32
CA GLY A 204 -9.41 -8.07 14.39
C GLY A 204 -10.08 -6.75 14.79
N HIS A 205 -10.31 -6.53 16.08
CA HIS A 205 -10.84 -5.28 16.61
C HIS A 205 -9.83 -4.12 16.47
N LEU A 206 -8.55 -4.33 16.75
CA LEU A 206 -7.51 -3.30 16.55
C LEU A 206 -7.38 -2.89 15.07
N GLN A 207 -7.44 -3.86 14.14
CA GLN A 207 -7.48 -3.58 12.71
C GLN A 207 -8.77 -2.81 12.30
N ALA A 208 -9.91 -3.10 12.94
CA ALA A 208 -11.15 -2.36 12.73
C ALA A 208 -11.10 -0.92 13.26
N ILE A 209 -10.34 -0.63 14.33
CA ILE A 209 -10.11 0.74 14.80
C ILE A 209 -9.38 1.53 13.71
N VAL A 210 -8.24 1.02 13.21
CA VAL A 210 -7.44 1.66 12.15
C VAL A 210 -8.27 1.88 10.88
N LYS A 211 -9.07 0.89 10.46
CA LYS A 211 -9.89 0.96 9.24
C LYS A 211 -11.06 1.95 9.33
N TYR A 212 -11.66 2.12 10.51
CA TYR A 212 -12.89 2.89 10.69
C TYR A 212 -12.72 4.17 11.53
N SER A 213 -11.49 4.65 11.70
CA SER A 213 -11.10 5.90 12.40
C SER A 213 -11.72 7.21 11.87
N HIS A 214 -12.62 7.15 10.88
CA HIS A 214 -13.37 8.28 10.32
C HIS A 214 -14.82 8.34 10.83
N GLN A 215 -15.29 7.35 11.60
CA GLN A 215 -16.67 7.29 12.08
C GLN A 215 -16.86 8.13 13.36
N GLN A 216 -18.06 8.67 13.57
CA GLN A 216 -18.40 9.36 14.82
C GLN A 216 -18.29 8.40 16.02
N ASN A 217 -17.64 8.85 17.09
CA ASN A 217 -17.25 8.06 18.27
C ASN A 217 -16.20 6.94 18.03
N SER A 218 -15.56 6.89 16.85
CA SER A 218 -14.46 5.94 16.61
C SER A 218 -13.23 6.23 17.47
N ILE A 219 -12.52 5.17 17.87
CA ILE A 219 -11.36 5.24 18.76
C ILE A 219 -10.16 5.84 18.01
N ASN A 220 -9.60 6.92 18.54
CA ASN A 220 -8.46 7.61 17.94
C ASN A 220 -7.14 7.17 18.61
N LEU A 221 -6.39 6.28 17.95
CA LEU A 221 -5.07 5.80 18.40
C LEU A 221 -4.00 6.91 18.51
N SER A 222 -4.29 8.14 18.04
CA SER A 222 -3.44 9.32 18.31
C SER A 222 -3.55 9.82 19.75
N ASN A 223 -4.60 9.44 20.50
CA ASN A 223 -4.75 9.79 21.91
C ASN A 223 -3.73 8.97 22.74
N PRO A 224 -2.81 9.60 23.50
CA PRO A 224 -1.82 8.91 24.30
C PRO A 224 -2.40 8.08 25.45
N GLU A 225 -3.64 8.35 25.89
CA GLU A 225 -4.28 7.60 26.97
C GLU A 225 -4.90 6.31 26.43
N THR A 226 -5.73 6.43 25.39
CA THR A 226 -6.23 5.30 24.57
C THR A 226 -5.11 4.34 24.18
N MET A 227 -4.02 4.85 23.57
CA MET A 227 -2.87 4.01 23.17
C MET A 227 -2.24 3.27 24.36
N GLN A 228 -2.20 3.88 25.54
CA GLN A 228 -1.67 3.22 26.73
C GLN A 228 -2.60 2.10 27.23
N LEU A 229 -3.92 2.29 27.19
CA LEU A 229 -4.90 1.27 27.58
C LEU A 229 -4.82 0.01 26.70
N PHE A 230 -4.65 0.19 25.38
CA PHE A 230 -4.37 -0.93 24.47
C PHE A 230 -3.04 -1.61 24.78
N LEU A 231 -1.97 -0.85 25.00
CA LEU A 231 -0.65 -1.40 25.36
C LEU A 231 -0.70 -2.19 26.68
N ASP A 232 -1.29 -1.63 27.74
CA ASP A 232 -1.42 -2.28 29.05
C ASP A 232 -2.19 -3.63 28.92
N THR A 233 -3.26 -3.68 28.12
CA THR A 233 -4.02 -4.91 27.81
C THR A 233 -3.21 -5.93 26.99
N HIS A 234 -2.48 -5.49 25.98
CA HIS A 234 -1.62 -6.39 25.19
C HIS A 234 -0.40 -6.90 25.98
N PHE A 235 0.10 -6.14 26.97
CA PHE A 235 1.09 -6.66 27.92
C PHE A 235 0.52 -7.75 28.83
N HIS A 236 -0.74 -7.63 29.27
CA HIS A 236 -1.41 -8.69 30.03
C HIS A 236 -1.65 -9.96 29.18
N GLN A 237 -2.03 -9.77 27.92
CA GLN A 237 -2.10 -10.84 26.92
C GLN A 237 -0.74 -11.55 26.75
N LEU A 238 0.37 -10.81 26.64
CA LEU A 238 1.71 -11.39 26.50
C LEU A 238 2.16 -12.17 27.76
N ASN A 239 1.89 -11.64 28.95
CA ASN A 239 2.17 -12.35 30.21
C ASN A 239 1.44 -13.68 30.25
N THR A 240 0.11 -13.65 30.09
CA THR A 240 -0.75 -14.83 30.12
C THR A 240 -0.39 -15.84 29.02
N ALA A 241 -0.12 -15.38 27.79
CA ALA A 241 0.33 -16.26 26.70
C ALA A 241 1.63 -17.01 27.07
N THR A 242 2.54 -16.36 27.78
CA THR A 242 3.84 -16.92 28.17
C THR A 242 3.74 -17.83 29.39
N GLU A 243 2.81 -17.54 30.31
CA GLU A 243 2.50 -18.39 31.47
C GLU A 243 1.73 -19.65 31.08
N MET A 244 0.86 -19.59 30.06
CA MET A 244 0.16 -20.74 29.47
C MET A 244 1.03 -21.52 28.45
N GLU A 245 2.32 -21.18 28.31
CA GLU A 245 3.29 -21.73 27.34
C GLU A 245 2.85 -21.68 25.87
N LEU A 246 2.00 -20.72 25.50
CA LEU A 246 1.50 -20.52 24.14
C LEU A 246 2.49 -19.72 23.29
N TRP A 247 3.72 -20.24 23.14
CA TRP A 247 4.87 -19.54 22.52
C TRP A 247 4.60 -18.89 21.16
N GLN A 248 3.72 -19.46 20.33
CA GLN A 248 3.30 -18.85 19.06
C GLN A 248 2.43 -17.60 19.26
N GLU A 249 1.56 -17.58 20.28
CA GLU A 249 0.81 -16.38 20.65
C GLU A 249 1.71 -15.37 21.36
N SER A 250 2.61 -15.77 22.27
CA SER A 250 3.58 -14.84 22.86
C SER A 250 4.39 -14.12 21.77
N TYR A 251 4.84 -14.84 20.74
CA TYR A 251 5.50 -14.24 19.59
C TYR A 251 4.59 -13.27 18.80
N ARG A 252 3.34 -13.66 18.51
CA ARG A 252 2.40 -12.77 17.80
C ARG A 252 2.04 -11.53 18.63
N SER A 253 1.82 -11.66 19.94
CA SER A 253 1.58 -10.55 20.87
C SER A 253 2.79 -9.61 20.98
N ILE A 254 4.02 -10.13 20.85
CA ILE A 254 5.24 -9.33 20.74
C ILE A 254 5.28 -8.52 19.41
N GLU A 255 4.80 -9.09 18.29
CA GLU A 255 4.58 -8.35 17.03
C GLU A 255 3.45 -7.31 17.17
N ASP A 256 2.32 -7.65 17.80
CA ASP A 256 1.19 -6.73 18.06
C ASP A 256 1.64 -5.51 18.89
N ILE A 257 2.34 -5.76 20.01
CA ILE A 257 2.91 -4.71 20.86
C ILE A 257 3.92 -3.88 20.06
N HIS A 258 4.87 -4.50 19.34
CA HIS A 258 5.86 -3.75 18.55
C HIS A 258 5.21 -2.77 17.57
N ASN A 259 4.15 -3.20 16.88
CA ASN A 259 3.40 -2.36 15.96
C ASN A 259 2.70 -1.19 16.66
N LEU A 260 2.12 -1.40 17.85
CA LEU A 260 1.54 -0.33 18.67
C LEU A 260 2.59 0.65 19.18
N ILE A 261 3.74 0.15 19.66
CA ILE A 261 4.89 0.96 20.07
C ILE A 261 5.34 1.86 18.90
N GLN A 262 5.45 1.32 17.69
CA GLN A 262 5.87 2.08 16.49
C GLN A 262 4.84 3.11 16.02
N GLN A 263 3.54 2.89 16.27
CA GLN A 263 2.48 3.87 16.02
C GLN A 263 2.43 4.96 17.10
N SER A 264 2.76 4.61 18.35
CA SER A 264 2.80 5.53 19.48
C SER A 264 3.95 6.55 19.36
N LYS A 265 3.74 7.75 19.91
CA LYS A 265 4.77 8.80 20.01
C LYS A 265 5.17 9.12 21.45
N ARG A 266 4.61 8.41 22.43
CA ARG A 266 4.84 8.62 23.87
C ARG A 266 5.80 7.55 24.40
N PRO A 267 6.78 7.88 25.24
CA PRO A 267 7.58 6.87 25.92
C PRO A 267 6.71 6.00 26.83
N ILE A 268 7.03 4.70 26.89
CA ILE A 268 6.28 3.68 27.62
C ILE A 268 6.83 3.58 29.05
N LYS A 269 5.99 3.13 30.00
CA LYS A 269 6.38 2.85 31.39
C LYS A 269 7.61 1.91 31.42
N PRO A 270 8.71 2.25 32.11
CA PRO A 270 9.93 1.43 32.09
C PRO A 270 9.73 -0.03 32.50
N GLN A 271 8.88 -0.30 33.48
CA GLN A 271 8.56 -1.68 33.92
C GLN A 271 7.88 -2.51 32.81
N ALA A 272 6.98 -1.92 32.03
CA ALA A 272 6.29 -2.61 30.94
C ALA A 272 7.24 -2.90 29.76
N MET A 273 8.16 -1.98 29.46
CA MET A 273 9.18 -2.20 28.42
C MET A 273 10.30 -3.16 28.87
N ALA A 274 10.63 -3.19 30.16
CA ALA A 274 11.48 -4.23 30.73
C ALA A 274 10.81 -5.60 30.60
N ASN A 275 9.52 -5.72 30.95
CA ASN A 275 8.73 -6.94 30.76
C ASN A 275 8.69 -7.40 29.29
N TYR A 276 8.54 -6.47 28.33
CA TYR A 276 8.64 -6.78 26.89
C TYR A 276 9.90 -7.56 26.53
N PHE A 277 11.07 -7.03 26.92
CA PHE A 277 12.34 -7.66 26.63
C PHE A 277 12.56 -8.95 27.43
N GLU A 278 12.10 -9.01 28.68
CA GLU A 278 12.15 -10.21 29.52
C GLU A 278 11.40 -11.38 28.87
N LYS A 279 10.12 -11.20 28.48
CA LYS A 279 9.35 -12.24 27.77
C LYS A 279 9.93 -12.55 26.38
N LEU A 280 10.49 -11.55 25.68
CA LEU A 280 11.19 -11.75 24.41
C LEU A 280 12.43 -12.65 24.55
N THR A 281 13.20 -12.56 25.64
CA THR A 281 14.30 -13.51 25.89
C THR A 281 13.78 -14.95 26.04
N ARG A 282 12.69 -15.16 26.80
CA ARG A 282 12.05 -16.48 26.94
C ARG A 282 11.61 -17.04 25.58
N VAL A 283 10.94 -16.23 24.77
CA VAL A 283 10.50 -16.63 23.41
C VAL A 283 11.69 -16.97 22.50
N MET A 284 12.79 -16.19 22.53
CA MET A 284 13.98 -16.46 21.71
C MET A 284 14.77 -17.70 22.17
N TYR A 285 14.74 -18.02 23.47
CA TYR A 285 15.29 -19.26 24.02
C TYR A 285 14.51 -20.49 23.52
N VAL A 286 13.17 -20.48 23.63
CA VAL A 286 12.31 -21.57 23.12
C VAL A 286 12.38 -21.69 21.60
N ALA A 287 12.56 -20.58 20.87
CA ALA A 287 12.83 -20.59 19.42
C ALA A 287 14.23 -21.15 19.04
N LYS A 288 15.06 -21.54 20.03
CA LYS A 288 16.40 -22.13 19.88
C LYS A 288 17.34 -21.30 19.00
N ASN A 289 17.27 -19.97 19.13
CA ASN A 289 18.06 -19.02 18.34
C ASN A 289 19.02 -18.20 19.22
N PRO A 290 20.22 -18.72 19.56
CA PRO A 290 21.11 -18.11 20.56
C PRO A 290 21.57 -16.70 20.16
N LEU A 291 21.71 -16.41 18.87
CA LEU A 291 22.10 -15.07 18.38
C LEU A 291 21.07 -14.00 18.72
N PHE A 292 19.78 -14.30 18.52
CA PHE A 292 18.69 -13.38 18.83
C PHE A 292 18.31 -13.39 20.32
N LEU A 293 18.58 -14.49 21.03
CA LEU A 293 18.52 -14.55 22.50
C LEU A 293 19.56 -13.61 23.13
N ALA A 294 20.83 -13.69 22.71
CA ALA A 294 21.89 -12.80 23.18
C ALA A 294 21.57 -11.33 22.87
N ALA A 295 21.12 -11.05 21.64
CA ALA A 295 20.68 -9.70 21.28
C ALA A 295 19.48 -9.23 22.14
N ALA A 296 18.52 -10.10 22.47
CA ALA A 296 17.43 -9.75 23.39
C ALA A 296 17.92 -9.41 24.80
N TRP A 297 18.88 -10.19 25.35
CA TRP A 297 19.53 -9.88 26.63
C TRP A 297 20.28 -8.54 26.59
N HIS A 298 21.03 -8.24 25.52
CA HIS A 298 21.69 -6.95 25.34
C HIS A 298 20.70 -5.77 25.33
N ARG A 299 19.54 -5.92 24.67
CA ARG A 299 18.49 -4.89 24.68
C ARG A 299 17.82 -4.75 26.04
N TYR A 300 17.62 -5.85 26.77
CA TYR A 300 17.08 -5.84 28.13
C TYR A 300 18.03 -5.15 29.11
N TYR A 301 19.32 -5.53 29.12
CA TYR A 301 20.37 -4.89 29.91
C TYR A 301 20.48 -3.40 29.60
N GLY A 302 20.61 -3.04 28.32
CA GLY A 302 20.69 -1.65 27.87
C GLY A 302 19.43 -0.82 28.14
N TYR A 303 18.30 -1.47 28.50
CA TYR A 303 17.11 -0.80 28.99
C TYR A 303 17.15 -0.61 30.52
N ILE A 304 17.39 -1.68 31.29
CA ILE A 304 17.50 -1.63 32.76
C ILE A 304 18.60 -0.65 33.20
N PHE A 305 19.77 -0.68 32.55
CA PHE A 305 20.91 0.20 32.82
C PHE A 305 20.58 1.70 32.64
N ARG A 306 19.58 2.05 31.82
CA ARG A 306 19.12 3.44 31.63
C ARG A 306 18.12 3.91 32.70
N TYR A 307 17.58 2.96 33.47
CA TYR A 307 16.54 3.19 34.47
C TYR A 307 16.92 2.56 35.82
N THR A 308 18.19 2.66 36.21
CA THR A 308 18.74 2.16 37.49
C THR A 308 18.02 2.65 38.74
N ASN A 309 17.29 3.77 38.67
CA ASN A 309 16.44 4.26 39.76
C ASN A 309 15.15 3.43 39.96
N VAL A 310 14.85 2.47 39.06
CA VAL A 310 13.61 1.67 39.03
C VAL A 310 13.88 0.17 39.23
N PHE A 311 15.12 -0.29 39.04
CA PHE A 311 15.53 -1.70 39.07
C PHE A 311 16.71 -1.89 40.01
N THR A 312 16.81 -3.04 40.69
CA THR A 312 17.89 -3.26 41.66
C THR A 312 19.21 -3.61 40.99
N GLU A 313 20.34 -3.33 41.66
CA GLU A 313 21.66 -3.67 41.13
C GLU A 313 21.87 -5.20 41.03
N GLU A 314 21.19 -5.98 41.88
CA GLU A 314 21.13 -7.45 41.78
C GLU A 314 20.44 -7.91 40.49
N GLN A 315 19.33 -7.28 40.10
CA GLN A 315 18.66 -7.55 38.82
C GLN A 315 19.59 -7.19 37.66
N LEU A 316 20.26 -6.03 37.72
CA LEU A 316 21.22 -5.60 36.71
C LEU A 316 22.40 -6.57 36.58
N GLN A 317 22.95 -7.09 37.68
CA GLN A 317 24.00 -8.11 37.66
C GLN A 317 23.50 -9.46 37.13
N GLY A 318 22.32 -9.93 37.56
CA GLY A 318 21.72 -11.16 37.05
C GLY A 318 21.48 -11.12 35.54
N VAL A 319 21.08 -9.95 35.03
CA VAL A 319 20.94 -9.69 33.59
C VAL A 319 22.32 -9.59 32.92
N ALA A 320 23.32 -8.95 33.52
CA ALA A 320 24.69 -8.90 32.99
C ALA A 320 25.32 -10.30 32.84
N ASN A 321 25.14 -11.18 33.84
CA ASN A 321 25.57 -12.58 33.76
C ASN A 321 24.91 -13.29 32.56
N ASN A 322 23.59 -13.13 32.39
CA ASN A 322 22.86 -13.67 31.24
C ASN A 322 23.33 -13.10 29.91
N VAL A 323 23.64 -11.79 29.82
CA VAL A 323 24.24 -11.17 28.62
C VAL A 323 25.56 -11.85 28.26
N LEU A 324 26.47 -12.03 29.22
CA LEU A 324 27.76 -12.67 28.96
C LEU A 324 27.59 -14.14 28.52
N LEU A 325 26.86 -14.93 29.29
CA LEU A 325 26.67 -16.36 29.02
C LEU A 325 25.97 -16.58 27.67
N SER A 326 24.91 -15.83 27.37
CA SER A 326 24.21 -15.93 26.09
C SER A 326 25.04 -15.44 24.90
N THR A 327 25.82 -14.36 25.05
CA THR A 327 26.70 -13.83 23.98
C THR A 327 27.82 -14.81 23.65
N LEU A 328 28.48 -15.38 24.66
CA LEU A 328 29.53 -16.38 24.46
C LEU A 328 28.97 -17.70 23.92
N ALA A 329 27.76 -18.10 24.34
CA ALA A 329 27.04 -19.28 23.85
C ALA A 329 26.56 -19.19 22.38
N VAL A 330 26.72 -18.04 21.69
CA VAL A 330 26.44 -17.94 20.25
C VAL A 330 27.47 -18.76 19.46
N PRO A 331 27.07 -19.73 18.62
CA PRO A 331 27.99 -20.54 17.81
C PRO A 331 28.90 -19.72 16.89
N ILE A 332 30.17 -20.10 16.80
CA ILE A 332 31.21 -19.43 15.98
C ILE A 332 31.11 -19.92 14.52
N ILE A 333 29.98 -19.64 13.86
CA ILE A 333 29.74 -20.04 12.48
C ILE A 333 30.54 -19.14 11.54
N LYS A 334 31.62 -19.67 10.97
CA LYS A 334 32.21 -19.16 9.71
C LYS A 334 31.35 -19.69 8.55
N PRO A 335 30.65 -18.84 7.78
CA PRO A 335 29.73 -19.31 6.76
C PRO A 335 30.47 -19.50 5.42
N SER A 336 30.88 -20.73 5.13
CA SER A 336 31.62 -21.06 3.90
C SER A 336 30.81 -20.72 2.63
N SER A 337 31.52 -20.24 1.61
CA SER A 337 31.02 -19.87 0.27
C SER A 337 30.08 -20.91 -0.33
N ARG A 338 30.40 -22.20 -0.16
CA ARG A 338 29.65 -23.35 -0.69
C ARG A 338 28.26 -23.53 -0.07
N VAL A 339 28.06 -23.11 1.18
CA VAL A 339 26.79 -23.27 1.94
C VAL A 339 25.90 -22.03 1.79
N LEU A 340 26.50 -20.87 1.50
CA LEU A 340 25.88 -19.55 1.61
C LEU A 340 24.65 -19.31 0.71
N SER A 341 24.60 -19.92 -0.48
CA SER A 341 23.70 -19.48 -1.57
C SER A 341 22.22 -19.84 -1.35
N ALA A 342 21.94 -20.98 -0.71
CA ALA A 342 20.58 -21.53 -0.57
C ALA A 342 19.87 -21.02 0.70
N THR A 343 20.34 -21.46 1.87
CA THR A 343 19.66 -21.25 3.17
C THR A 343 19.57 -19.78 3.60
N THR A 344 20.52 -18.94 3.17
CA THR A 344 20.57 -17.51 3.54
C THR A 344 19.40 -16.71 2.95
N LYS A 345 18.93 -17.07 1.75
CA LYS A 345 17.83 -16.35 1.07
C LYS A 345 16.50 -16.59 1.78
N GLU A 346 16.20 -17.86 2.05
CA GLU A 346 14.99 -18.32 2.72
C GLU A 346 14.87 -17.75 4.15
N ASN A 347 15.96 -17.75 4.91
CA ASN A 347 15.95 -17.26 6.29
C ASN A 347 15.90 -15.73 6.40
N LYS A 348 16.24 -14.96 5.35
CA LYS A 348 16.38 -13.50 5.40
C LYS A 348 15.16 -12.78 5.97
N HIS A 349 13.94 -13.18 5.57
CA HIS A 349 12.71 -12.56 6.06
C HIS A 349 12.47 -12.82 7.55
N ARG A 350 12.76 -14.03 8.05
CA ARG A 350 12.66 -14.37 9.48
C ARG A 350 13.68 -13.58 10.31
N THR A 351 14.93 -13.54 9.85
CA THR A 351 15.99 -12.73 10.46
C THR A 351 15.60 -11.25 10.54
N GLN A 352 15.02 -10.67 9.48
CA GLN A 352 14.57 -9.28 9.50
C GLN A 352 13.42 -9.04 10.49
N ARG A 353 12.42 -9.94 10.61
CA ARG A 353 11.35 -9.79 11.60
C ARG A 353 11.90 -9.77 13.02
N TYR A 354 12.76 -10.73 13.38
CA TYR A 354 13.38 -10.78 14.70
C TYR A 354 14.28 -9.55 14.98
N THR A 355 14.91 -9.00 13.93
CA THR A 355 15.71 -7.76 14.00
C THR A 355 14.81 -6.55 14.32
N ASN A 356 13.68 -6.43 13.63
CA ASN A 356 12.72 -5.35 13.85
C ASN A 356 12.17 -5.40 15.29
N LEU A 357 11.77 -6.58 15.79
CA LEU A 357 11.25 -6.76 17.15
C LEU A 357 12.21 -6.29 18.26
N LEU A 358 13.52 -6.42 18.05
CA LEU A 358 14.56 -5.91 18.96
C LEU A 358 14.78 -4.38 18.86
N PHE A 359 14.04 -3.70 17.98
CA PHE A 359 14.25 -2.30 17.60
C PHE A 359 15.68 -2.05 17.08
N LEU A 360 16.19 -2.99 16.27
CA LEU A 360 17.48 -2.89 15.59
C LEU A 360 17.27 -2.54 14.11
N SER A 361 18.20 -1.78 13.53
CA SER A 361 18.17 -1.39 12.11
C SER A 361 18.77 -2.44 11.17
N SER A 362 19.65 -3.28 11.69
CA SER A 362 20.35 -4.36 10.96
C SER A 362 20.51 -5.57 11.86
N ALA A 363 20.63 -6.76 11.26
CA ALA A 363 20.64 -8.01 12.00
C ALA A 363 21.90 -8.10 12.90
N PRO A 364 21.76 -8.44 14.19
CA PRO A 364 22.89 -8.56 15.09
C PRO A 364 23.85 -9.66 14.62
N THR A 365 25.14 -9.46 14.84
CA THR A 365 26.18 -10.47 14.60
C THR A 365 26.92 -10.77 15.90
N ARG A 366 27.51 -11.97 16.04
CA ARG A 366 28.29 -12.36 17.23
C ARG A 366 29.38 -11.33 17.56
N VAL A 367 30.08 -10.82 16.53
CA VAL A 367 31.13 -9.80 16.67
C VAL A 367 30.55 -8.47 17.15
N SER A 368 29.38 -8.04 16.63
CA SER A 368 28.70 -6.84 17.16
C SER A 368 28.39 -7.01 18.65
N LEU A 369 27.75 -8.12 19.04
CA LEU A 369 27.33 -8.33 20.43
C LEU A 369 28.52 -8.44 21.41
N ILE A 370 29.70 -8.87 20.94
CA ILE A 370 30.94 -8.85 21.73
C ILE A 370 31.50 -7.42 21.82
N ASN A 371 31.54 -6.67 20.73
CA ASN A 371 31.94 -5.26 20.74
C ASN A 371 31.00 -4.41 21.62
N ASP A 372 29.69 -4.70 21.60
CA ASP A 372 28.68 -4.09 22.46
C ASP A 372 28.91 -4.47 23.94
N LEU A 373 29.39 -5.68 24.23
CA LEU A 373 29.68 -6.14 25.60
C LEU A 373 30.89 -5.41 26.20
N ILE A 374 31.93 -5.19 25.40
CA ILE A 374 33.11 -4.39 25.79
C ILE A 374 32.74 -2.90 25.87
N GLY A 375 32.09 -2.37 24.83
CA GLY A 375 31.82 -0.92 24.69
C GLY A 375 30.81 -0.35 25.68
N ASN A 376 29.95 -1.19 26.29
CA ASN A 376 29.06 -0.79 27.37
C ASN A 376 29.59 -1.19 28.78
N ASP A 377 30.86 -1.62 28.88
CA ASP A 377 31.52 -2.13 30.10
C ASP A 377 30.63 -3.07 30.93
N ILE A 378 30.12 -4.12 30.29
CA ILE A 378 29.25 -5.09 30.98
C ILE A 378 30.08 -5.99 31.90
N LEU A 379 31.36 -6.24 31.55
CA LEU A 379 32.29 -7.09 32.29
C LEU A 379 32.52 -6.60 33.73
N SER A 380 32.54 -5.29 33.99
CA SER A 380 32.74 -4.75 35.34
C SER A 380 31.60 -5.08 36.32
N ARG A 381 30.39 -5.38 35.80
CA ARG A 381 29.19 -5.70 36.58
C ARG A 381 28.88 -7.20 36.71
N VAL A 382 29.35 -8.01 35.76
CA VAL A 382 29.27 -9.49 35.81
C VAL A 382 29.98 -10.04 37.04
N ARG A 383 29.49 -11.14 37.63
CA ARG A 383 30.16 -11.84 38.75
C ARG A 383 31.63 -12.16 38.42
N PRO A 384 32.58 -11.93 39.35
CA PRO A 384 34.01 -12.06 39.05
C PRO A 384 34.40 -13.48 38.56
N GLU A 385 33.71 -14.51 39.05
CA GLU A 385 33.93 -15.92 38.70
C GLU A 385 33.63 -16.24 37.22
N LEU A 386 32.75 -15.46 36.58
CA LEU A 386 32.37 -15.64 35.18
C LEU A 386 33.21 -14.81 34.20
N ARG A 387 33.96 -13.79 34.68
CA ARG A 387 34.77 -12.93 33.81
C ARG A 387 35.86 -13.71 33.03
N PRO A 388 36.61 -14.66 33.63
CA PRO A 388 37.62 -15.44 32.90
C PRO A 388 37.07 -16.26 31.73
N LEU A 389 35.76 -16.49 31.66
CA LEU A 389 35.11 -17.16 30.52
C LEU A 389 35.20 -16.32 29.23
N TYR A 390 35.19 -14.99 29.33
CA TYR A 390 35.38 -14.10 28.19
C TYR A 390 36.82 -14.26 27.64
N ASP A 391 37.81 -14.03 28.49
CA ASP A 391 39.23 -14.12 28.15
C ASP A 391 39.57 -15.49 27.55
N LEU A 392 39.05 -16.58 28.15
CA LEU A 392 39.33 -17.96 27.75
C LEU A 392 38.79 -18.33 26.36
N VAL A 393 37.71 -17.68 25.92
CA VAL A 393 37.06 -17.98 24.63
C VAL A 393 37.51 -17.01 23.52
N GLU A 394 37.52 -15.70 23.80
CA GLU A 394 37.74 -14.67 22.76
C GLU A 394 39.18 -14.15 22.68
N GLU A 395 39.91 -14.01 23.79
CA GLU A 395 41.22 -13.35 23.82
C GLU A 395 42.41 -14.31 23.87
N GLN A 396 42.30 -15.40 24.63
CA GLN A 396 43.45 -16.26 24.93
C GLN A 396 43.55 -17.45 23.96
N PHE A 397 44.77 -17.69 23.48
CA PHE A 397 45.09 -18.84 22.62
C PHE A 397 45.67 -19.99 23.46
N HIS A 398 44.86 -21.03 23.72
CA HIS A 398 45.19 -22.10 24.69
C HIS A 398 44.70 -23.50 24.25
N PRO A 399 45.03 -23.99 23.04
CA PRO A 399 44.45 -25.22 22.49
C PRO A 399 44.59 -26.43 23.41
N LEU A 400 45.73 -26.60 24.09
CA LEU A 400 45.99 -27.76 24.96
C LEU A 400 45.39 -27.67 26.38
N SER A 401 44.81 -26.52 26.76
CA SER A 401 44.29 -26.30 28.11
C SER A 401 42.90 -25.68 28.19
N ILE A 402 42.29 -25.27 27.07
CA ILE A 402 41.00 -24.54 27.07
C ILE A 402 39.89 -25.32 27.78
N CYS A 403 39.69 -26.61 27.47
CA CYS A 403 38.70 -27.47 28.15
C CYS A 403 39.02 -27.69 29.64
N LYS A 404 40.31 -27.77 30.01
CA LYS A 404 40.75 -27.93 31.41
C LYS A 404 40.49 -26.69 32.25
N LYS A 405 40.77 -25.48 31.70
CA LYS A 405 40.49 -24.19 32.34
C LYS A 405 38.98 -23.93 32.47
N LEU A 406 38.18 -24.39 31.50
CA LEU A 406 36.72 -24.25 31.51
C LEU A 406 36.04 -25.16 32.55
N GLY A 407 36.58 -26.35 32.79
CA GLY A 407 36.00 -27.38 33.67
C GLY A 407 35.44 -26.88 35.02
N PRO A 408 36.25 -26.20 35.88
CA PRO A 408 35.76 -25.69 37.16
C PRO A 408 34.66 -24.63 36.99
N ILE A 409 34.75 -23.75 35.99
CA ILE A 409 33.72 -22.72 35.73
C ILE A 409 32.36 -23.37 35.37
N LEU A 410 32.38 -24.45 34.57
CA LEU A 410 31.16 -25.20 34.24
C LEU A 410 30.55 -25.91 35.45
N SER A 411 31.37 -26.62 36.23
CA SER A 411 30.90 -27.48 37.33
C SER A 411 30.60 -26.73 38.63
N GLU A 412 31.40 -25.72 38.98
CA GLU A 412 31.27 -25.02 40.25
C GLU A 412 30.34 -23.80 40.21
N GLN A 413 30.11 -23.22 39.02
CA GLN A 413 29.34 -21.97 38.88
C GLN A 413 28.09 -22.17 38.01
N ILE A 414 28.28 -22.62 36.77
CA ILE A 414 27.19 -22.71 35.78
C ILE A 414 26.22 -23.85 36.11
N ALA A 415 26.70 -25.02 36.55
CA ALA A 415 25.84 -26.16 36.89
C ALA A 415 25.00 -25.95 38.17
N LYS A 416 25.46 -25.12 39.12
CA LYS A 416 24.73 -24.85 40.38
C LYS A 416 23.56 -23.88 40.20
N ASN A 417 23.68 -22.91 39.29
CA ASN A 417 22.64 -21.92 39.02
C ASN A 417 21.71 -22.44 37.92
N GLU A 418 20.47 -22.79 38.26
CA GLU A 418 19.48 -23.34 37.31
C GLU A 418 19.29 -22.45 36.06
N ASN A 419 19.38 -21.14 36.22
CA ASN A 419 19.30 -20.19 35.09
C ASN A 419 20.56 -20.17 34.20
N ASP A 420 21.75 -20.40 34.74
CA ASP A 420 23.00 -20.39 33.97
C ASP A 420 23.24 -21.74 33.28
N SER A 421 22.83 -22.83 33.92
CA SER A 421 22.94 -24.21 33.41
C SER A 421 22.35 -24.38 31.99
N LYS A 422 21.32 -23.58 31.68
CA LYS A 422 20.66 -23.45 30.36
C LYS A 422 21.63 -23.11 29.22
N TYR A 423 22.80 -22.52 29.52
CA TYR A 423 23.86 -22.20 28.55
C TYR A 423 25.03 -23.22 28.53
N GLY A 424 25.18 -24.07 29.55
CA GLY A 424 26.38 -24.91 29.72
C GLY A 424 26.68 -25.83 28.53
N THR A 425 25.66 -26.47 27.96
CA THR A 425 25.80 -27.29 26.76
C THR A 425 26.17 -26.48 25.52
N LEU A 426 25.63 -25.26 25.37
CA LEU A 426 25.97 -24.36 24.25
C LEU A 426 27.41 -23.85 24.37
N LEU A 427 27.87 -23.53 25.57
CA LEU A 427 29.25 -23.12 25.84
C LEU A 427 30.24 -24.26 25.56
N CYS A 428 29.92 -25.50 25.92
CA CYS A 428 30.74 -26.67 25.55
C CYS A 428 30.87 -26.82 24.03
N ASN A 429 29.78 -26.64 23.28
CA ASN A 429 29.80 -26.64 21.81
C ASN A 429 30.67 -25.50 21.24
N VAL A 430 30.51 -24.26 21.74
CA VAL A 430 31.32 -23.11 21.31
C VAL A 430 32.81 -23.33 21.59
N VAL A 431 33.16 -23.83 22.77
CA VAL A 431 34.55 -24.13 23.14
C VAL A 431 35.11 -25.30 22.32
N LEU A 432 34.28 -26.27 21.90
CA LEU A 432 34.71 -27.32 20.98
C LEU A 432 34.98 -26.78 19.56
N THR A 433 34.13 -25.90 19.01
CA THR A 433 34.45 -25.18 17.76
C THR A 433 35.73 -24.34 17.92
N ARG A 434 35.89 -23.66 19.07
CA ARG A 434 37.07 -22.82 19.34
C ARG A 434 38.35 -23.63 19.46
N LEU A 435 38.31 -24.79 20.14
CA LEU A 435 39.40 -25.77 20.22
C LEU A 435 39.83 -26.23 18.83
N LEU A 436 38.88 -26.65 17.99
CA LEU A 436 39.17 -27.09 16.62
C LEU A 436 39.77 -25.96 15.77
N GLN A 437 39.26 -24.73 15.90
CA GLN A 437 39.80 -23.54 15.23
C GLN A 437 41.18 -23.10 15.75
N GLN A 438 41.54 -23.39 17.00
CA GLN A 438 42.90 -23.14 17.52
C GLN A 438 43.87 -24.26 17.09
N LEU A 439 43.42 -25.52 17.05
CA LEU A 439 44.22 -26.65 16.55
C LEU A 439 44.53 -26.49 15.05
N SER A 440 43.55 -26.09 14.23
CA SER A 440 43.72 -25.91 12.77
C SER A 440 44.65 -24.73 12.39
N GLN A 441 45.08 -23.91 13.35
CA GLN A 441 46.08 -22.86 13.13
C GLN A 441 47.51 -23.32 13.43
N VAL A 442 47.69 -24.50 14.05
CA VAL A 442 48.99 -25.00 14.54
C VAL A 442 49.34 -26.36 13.93
N TYR A 443 48.34 -27.18 13.60
CA TYR A 443 48.54 -28.54 13.10
C TYR A 443 47.89 -28.74 11.73
N THR A 444 48.61 -29.37 10.81
CA THR A 444 48.04 -29.84 9.53
C THR A 444 47.31 -31.18 9.69
N SER A 445 47.74 -32.03 10.63
CA SER A 445 47.05 -33.28 10.96
C SER A 445 47.20 -33.64 12.45
N VAL A 446 46.17 -34.26 13.03
CA VAL A 446 46.09 -34.61 14.46
C VAL A 446 45.36 -35.95 14.61
N GLN A 447 45.78 -36.81 15.54
CA GLN A 447 45.06 -38.07 15.84
C GLN A 447 43.69 -37.77 16.48
N LEU A 448 42.63 -38.47 16.04
CA LEU A 448 41.29 -38.34 16.60
C LEU A 448 41.27 -38.67 18.11
N ASP A 449 42.00 -39.71 18.52
CA ASP A 449 42.16 -40.10 19.93
C ASP A 449 42.82 -39.01 20.79
N PHE A 450 43.63 -38.11 20.20
CA PHE A 450 44.19 -36.95 20.90
C PHE A 450 43.13 -35.87 21.12
N ILE A 451 42.32 -35.57 20.09
CA ILE A 451 41.19 -34.63 20.19
C ILE A 451 40.19 -35.13 21.24
N LEU A 452 39.88 -36.43 21.26
CA LEU A 452 38.98 -37.06 22.24
C LEU A 452 39.52 -37.06 23.69
N ARG A 453 40.84 -37.06 23.89
CA ARG A 453 41.46 -36.87 25.21
C ARG A 453 41.44 -35.41 25.68
N LEU A 454 41.46 -34.47 24.74
CA LEU A 454 41.53 -33.04 24.98
C LEU A 454 40.14 -32.40 25.18
N ALA A 455 39.14 -32.82 24.41
CA ALA A 455 37.73 -32.41 24.48
C ALA A 455 36.95 -33.07 25.65
N ARG A 456 37.59 -33.22 26.81
CA ARG A 456 36.97 -33.74 28.03
C ARG A 456 36.40 -32.59 28.86
N PHE A 457 35.09 -32.64 29.09
CA PHE A 457 34.35 -31.73 29.98
C PHE A 457 33.86 -32.51 31.20
N PRO A 458 33.74 -31.88 32.39
CA PRO A 458 33.20 -32.54 33.58
C PRO A 458 31.70 -32.78 33.45
N GLU A 459 31.19 -33.70 34.27
CA GLU A 459 29.75 -33.87 34.48
C GLU A 459 29.14 -32.56 35.06
N PRO A 460 27.89 -32.20 34.69
CA PRO A 460 26.93 -32.97 33.87
C PRO A 460 27.11 -32.77 32.35
N TYR A 461 28.11 -32.04 31.88
CA TYR A 461 28.27 -31.66 30.46
C TYR A 461 29.25 -32.54 29.67
N SER A 462 29.54 -33.74 30.17
CA SER A 462 30.43 -34.72 29.53
C SER A 462 29.89 -35.20 28.17
N MET A 463 30.67 -35.03 27.09
CA MET A 463 30.30 -35.50 25.77
C MET A 463 30.90 -36.87 25.43
N THR A 464 30.09 -37.75 24.85
CA THR A 464 30.52 -39.08 24.37
C THR A 464 31.41 -38.95 23.13
N PRO A 465 32.38 -39.84 22.86
CA PRO A 465 33.21 -39.76 21.65
C PRO A 465 32.43 -39.64 20.34
N ALA A 466 31.35 -40.42 20.19
CA ALA A 466 30.46 -40.32 19.03
C ALA A 466 29.70 -38.99 18.93
N GLN A 467 29.47 -38.28 20.05
CA GLN A 467 28.89 -36.93 20.03
C GLN A 467 29.92 -35.90 19.54
N ILE A 468 31.18 -36.02 19.98
CA ILE A 468 32.29 -35.16 19.53
C ILE A 468 32.56 -35.38 18.03
N GLU A 469 32.58 -36.63 17.58
CA GLU A 469 32.74 -36.97 16.16
C GLU A 469 31.57 -36.45 15.30
N ARG A 470 30.33 -36.65 15.78
CA ARG A 470 29.12 -36.08 15.15
C ARG A 470 29.13 -34.56 15.15
N PHE A 471 29.69 -33.92 16.17
CA PHE A 471 29.88 -32.46 16.21
C PHE A 471 30.86 -32.01 15.13
N ILE A 472 32.02 -32.67 15.03
CA ILE A 472 33.03 -32.43 13.99
C ILE A 472 32.40 -32.55 12.59
N MET A 473 31.71 -33.67 12.29
CA MET A 473 31.03 -33.85 11.01
C MET A 473 29.98 -32.76 10.71
N ASN A 474 29.20 -32.32 11.71
CA ASN A 474 28.21 -31.26 11.53
C ASN A 474 28.83 -29.88 11.30
N GLY A 475 29.89 -29.52 12.03
CA GLY A 475 30.58 -28.24 11.83
C GLY A 475 31.28 -28.18 10.47
N ALA A 476 31.89 -29.28 10.02
CA ALA A 476 32.44 -29.40 8.67
C ALA A 476 31.35 -29.24 7.59
N ARG A 477 30.19 -29.91 7.75
CA ARG A 477 29.03 -29.75 6.84
C ARG A 477 28.47 -28.31 6.80
N ARG A 478 28.56 -27.56 7.90
CA ARG A 478 28.17 -26.14 7.98
C ARG A 478 29.24 -25.19 7.43
N GLY A 479 30.48 -25.65 7.29
CA GLY A 479 31.63 -24.83 6.92
C GLY A 479 32.31 -24.08 8.08
N GLU A 480 32.02 -24.44 9.34
CA GLU A 480 32.61 -23.80 10.54
C GLU A 480 34.14 -23.99 10.61
N PHE A 481 34.62 -25.07 10.00
CA PHE A 481 36.03 -25.46 9.85
C PHE A 481 36.17 -26.39 8.65
N GLN A 482 37.36 -26.41 8.03
CA GLN A 482 37.67 -27.24 6.86
C GLN A 482 38.61 -28.38 7.30
N LEU A 483 38.15 -29.63 7.18
CA LEU A 483 38.90 -30.82 7.57
C LEU A 483 38.38 -32.08 6.89
N ARG A 484 39.22 -33.12 6.87
CA ARG A 484 38.88 -34.51 6.52
C ARG A 484 39.15 -35.41 7.71
N ILE A 485 38.29 -36.42 7.91
CA ILE A 485 38.52 -37.50 8.88
C ILE A 485 38.97 -38.72 8.08
N ASP A 486 40.16 -39.22 8.35
CA ASP A 486 40.60 -40.53 7.90
C ASP A 486 40.43 -41.55 9.03
N TYR A 487 39.47 -42.45 8.85
CA TYR A 487 39.17 -43.51 9.81
C TYR A 487 40.18 -44.67 9.78
N GLN A 488 40.97 -44.82 8.69
CA GLN A 488 41.99 -45.87 8.59
C GLN A 488 43.21 -45.53 9.47
N THR A 489 43.71 -44.29 9.41
CA THR A 489 44.77 -43.81 10.32
C THR A 489 44.25 -43.25 11.65
N ARG A 490 42.93 -43.14 11.81
CA ARG A 490 42.25 -42.40 12.90
C ARG A 490 42.79 -40.98 13.06
N SER A 491 42.96 -40.26 11.96
CA SER A 491 43.47 -38.89 11.95
C SER A 491 42.45 -37.89 11.41
N VAL A 492 42.60 -36.64 11.83
CA VAL A 492 41.89 -35.48 11.33
C VAL A 492 42.92 -34.60 10.62
N VAL A 493 42.76 -34.43 9.32
CA VAL A 493 43.59 -33.56 8.47
C VAL A 493 42.86 -32.24 8.31
N PHE A 494 43.51 -31.13 8.64
CA PHE A 494 42.95 -29.79 8.47
C PHE A 494 43.23 -29.31 7.05
N ASP A 495 42.18 -29.25 6.23
CA ASP A 495 42.22 -28.79 4.84
C ASP A 495 42.25 -27.26 4.83
N THR A 496 43.35 -26.63 4.43
CA THR A 496 43.39 -25.19 4.16
C THR A 496 43.44 -24.95 2.64
N ASP A 497 42.28 -24.76 2.01
CA ASP A 497 42.18 -24.42 0.58
C ASP A 497 42.82 -23.03 0.33
N PRO A 498 43.96 -22.92 -0.39
CA PRO A 498 44.64 -21.64 -0.60
C PRO A 498 43.83 -20.65 -1.44
N PHE A 499 42.81 -21.13 -2.15
CA PHE A 499 42.00 -20.35 -3.09
C PHE A 499 40.57 -20.09 -2.59
N ASP A 500 40.24 -20.38 -1.31
CA ASP A 500 38.89 -20.11 -0.82
C ASP A 500 38.53 -18.61 -0.93
N SER A 501 37.33 -18.39 -1.45
CA SER A 501 36.72 -17.08 -1.62
C SER A 501 36.18 -16.51 -0.30
N SER A 502 35.95 -17.36 0.72
CA SER A 502 35.47 -16.90 2.03
C SER A 502 36.45 -15.94 2.70
N GLN A 503 35.94 -14.81 3.19
CA GLN A 503 36.73 -13.83 3.92
C GLN A 503 36.73 -14.21 5.41
N SER A 504 37.91 -14.32 6.02
CA SER A 504 38.03 -14.50 7.46
C SER A 504 37.33 -13.36 8.20
N SER A 505 36.24 -13.65 8.91
CA SER A 505 35.77 -12.74 9.96
C SER A 505 36.85 -12.66 11.03
N SER A 506 37.33 -11.45 11.32
CA SER A 506 38.48 -11.19 12.18
C SER A 506 38.17 -11.50 13.64
N SER A 507 38.33 -12.77 14.03
CA SER A 507 38.38 -13.17 15.44
C SER A 507 39.67 -12.65 16.05
N SER A 508 39.57 -11.85 17.11
CA SER A 508 40.66 -11.21 17.86
C SER A 508 41.85 -12.14 18.10
N ALA A 509 41.60 -13.34 18.65
CA ALA A 509 42.62 -14.34 18.87
C ALA A 509 42.72 -15.35 17.71
N GLN A 510 43.27 -14.87 16.59
CA GLN A 510 43.83 -15.67 15.50
C GLN A 510 45.36 -15.47 15.52
N LEU A 511 46.11 -16.55 15.79
CA LEU A 511 47.57 -16.51 15.99
C LEU A 511 48.34 -16.29 14.68
N GLN A 512 47.83 -16.86 13.58
CA GLN A 512 48.40 -16.76 12.24
C GLN A 512 47.28 -16.59 11.21
N ALA A 513 47.55 -15.81 10.16
CA ALA A 513 46.67 -15.73 8.99
C ALA A 513 46.54 -17.12 8.33
N SER A 514 45.35 -17.50 7.87
CA SER A 514 45.16 -18.76 7.13
C SER A 514 46.06 -18.75 5.88
N PRO A 515 46.53 -19.90 5.35
CA PRO A 515 47.16 -19.96 4.04
C PRO A 515 46.36 -19.23 2.94
N SER A 516 45.03 -19.31 2.99
CA SER A 516 44.11 -18.56 2.10
C SER A 516 44.18 -17.04 2.35
N ASP A 517 44.21 -16.58 3.60
CA ASP A 517 44.34 -15.17 3.96
C ASP A 517 45.71 -14.61 3.56
N LEU A 518 46.77 -15.43 3.70
CA LEU A 518 48.12 -15.12 3.25
C LEU A 518 48.14 -14.96 1.73
N MET A 519 47.60 -15.91 0.95
CA MET A 519 47.49 -15.79 -0.52
C MET A 519 46.77 -14.50 -0.94
N ARG A 520 45.68 -14.15 -0.24
CA ARG A 520 44.89 -12.93 -0.53
C ARG A 520 45.59 -11.64 -0.14
N SER A 521 46.44 -11.67 0.89
CA SER A 521 47.14 -10.49 1.40
C SER A 521 48.56 -10.30 0.85
N GLN A 522 49.16 -11.26 0.14
CA GLN A 522 50.56 -11.19 -0.33
C GLN A 522 50.91 -9.83 -0.97
N LEU A 523 50.10 -9.35 -1.93
CA LEU A 523 50.39 -8.10 -2.64
C LEU A 523 50.20 -6.85 -1.76
N SER A 524 49.24 -6.84 -0.84
CA SER A 524 49.03 -5.69 0.06
C SER A 524 50.06 -5.67 1.20
N SER A 525 50.37 -6.81 1.78
CA SER A 525 51.47 -6.97 2.74
C SER A 525 52.82 -6.62 2.12
N LEU A 526 53.10 -7.08 0.90
CA LEU A 526 54.32 -6.70 0.16
C LEU A 526 54.36 -5.18 -0.10
N ALA A 527 53.27 -4.58 -0.58
CA ALA A 527 53.20 -3.13 -0.80
C ALA A 527 53.38 -2.31 0.49
N ILE A 528 52.81 -2.75 1.62
CA ILE A 528 52.98 -2.12 2.93
C ILE A 528 54.44 -2.27 3.41
N CYS A 529 55.02 -3.47 3.31
CA CYS A 529 56.40 -3.72 3.72
C CYS A 529 57.39 -2.92 2.86
N LEU A 530 57.20 -2.87 1.53
CA LEU A 530 58.02 -2.06 0.63
C LEU A 530 57.84 -0.56 0.89
N SER A 531 56.61 -0.08 1.14
CA SER A 531 56.38 1.34 1.47
C SER A 531 57.04 1.73 2.81
N ASN A 532 57.00 0.85 3.80
CA ASN A 532 57.67 1.06 5.08
C ASN A 532 59.20 1.00 4.93
N ALA A 533 59.72 0.03 4.17
CA ALA A 533 61.16 -0.07 3.88
C ALA A 533 61.67 1.17 3.12
N GLN A 534 60.95 1.64 2.10
CA GLN A 534 61.29 2.84 1.32
C GLN A 534 61.35 4.10 2.21
N ARG A 535 60.43 4.24 3.18
CA ARG A 535 60.44 5.36 4.15
C ARG A 535 61.63 5.35 5.10
N VAL A 536 62.27 4.20 5.32
CA VAL A 536 63.41 4.05 6.25
C VAL A 536 64.74 4.02 5.51
N ALA A 537 64.80 3.38 4.33
CA ALA A 537 66.02 3.15 3.57
C ALA A 537 66.32 4.22 2.49
N CYS A 538 65.34 5.04 2.09
CA CYS A 538 65.50 6.05 1.03
C CYS A 538 65.20 7.46 1.55
N PRO A 539 66.21 8.19 2.09
CA PRO A 539 66.04 9.57 2.56
C PRO A 539 65.44 10.50 1.49
N ASP A 540 65.83 10.33 0.23
CA ASP A 540 65.38 11.16 -0.89
C ASP A 540 63.85 11.06 -1.10
N TYR A 541 63.27 9.88 -0.92
CA TYR A 541 61.81 9.68 -1.00
C TYR A 541 61.08 10.42 0.12
N VAL A 542 61.67 10.47 1.32
CA VAL A 542 61.10 11.23 2.45
C VAL A 542 61.25 12.73 2.20
N ALA A 543 62.39 13.19 1.67
CA ALA A 543 62.62 14.58 1.30
C ALA A 543 61.66 15.05 0.19
N GLU A 544 61.48 14.26 -0.87
CA GLU A 544 60.52 14.55 -1.94
C GLU A 544 59.09 14.61 -1.41
N ARG A 545 58.69 13.67 -0.54
CA ARG A 545 57.36 13.71 0.11
C ARG A 545 57.17 14.91 1.03
N GLN A 546 58.22 15.37 1.70
CA GLN A 546 58.17 16.61 2.49
C GLN A 546 58.06 17.84 1.58
N ALA A 547 58.83 17.91 0.49
CA ALA A 547 58.75 18.98 -0.50
C ALA A 547 57.37 19.06 -1.16
N GLN A 548 56.81 17.93 -1.62
CA GLN A 548 55.43 17.82 -2.13
C GLN A 548 54.40 18.32 -1.10
N LYS A 549 54.60 18.01 0.20
CA LYS A 549 53.72 18.47 1.28
C LYS A 549 53.85 19.98 1.52
N THR A 550 55.06 20.54 1.52
CA THR A 550 55.24 22.00 1.64
C THR A 550 54.66 22.74 0.43
N ASP A 551 54.85 22.21 -0.78
CA ASP A 551 54.26 22.75 -2.01
C ASP A 551 52.73 22.75 -2.00
N ALA A 552 52.11 21.69 -1.47
CA ALA A 552 50.67 21.63 -1.29
C ALA A 552 50.18 22.67 -0.26
N ILE A 553 50.94 22.86 0.83
CA ILE A 553 50.61 23.85 1.87
C ILE A 553 50.79 25.29 1.37
N THR A 554 51.86 25.61 0.63
CA THR A 554 52.08 26.96 0.08
C THR A 554 51.02 27.32 -0.95
N LYS A 555 50.68 26.40 -1.86
CA LYS A 555 49.58 26.58 -2.83
C LYS A 555 48.23 26.73 -2.13
N ALA A 556 47.95 25.95 -1.08
CA ALA A 556 46.74 26.11 -0.28
C ALA A 556 46.68 27.47 0.43
N LEU A 557 47.78 27.95 1.01
CA LEU A 557 47.85 29.26 1.67
C LEU A 557 47.69 30.44 0.69
N GLN A 558 48.26 30.33 -0.51
CA GLN A 558 48.08 31.30 -1.59
C GLN A 558 46.61 31.36 -2.04
N ASN A 559 46.02 30.20 -2.35
CA ASN A 559 44.66 30.12 -2.88
C ASN A 559 43.57 30.36 -1.81
N MET A 560 43.88 30.23 -0.51
CA MET A 560 42.92 30.33 0.59
C MET A 560 42.05 31.60 0.53
N GLN A 561 42.65 32.75 0.20
CA GLN A 561 41.93 34.02 0.12
C GLN A 561 41.01 34.08 -1.12
N GLU A 562 41.46 33.54 -2.25
CA GLU A 562 40.67 33.45 -3.47
C GLU A 562 39.49 32.48 -3.30
N GLU A 563 39.73 31.28 -2.76
CA GLU A 563 38.68 30.30 -2.46
C GLU A 563 37.67 30.85 -1.45
N HIS A 564 38.10 31.61 -0.43
CA HIS A 564 37.20 32.27 0.51
C HIS A 564 36.31 33.31 -0.21
N ASN A 565 36.88 34.14 -1.07
CA ASN A 565 36.15 35.15 -1.84
C ASN A 565 35.19 34.52 -2.85
N VAL A 566 35.58 33.43 -3.51
CA VAL A 566 34.72 32.63 -4.41
C VAL A 566 33.61 31.94 -3.63
N ALA A 567 33.88 31.38 -2.45
CA ALA A 567 32.86 30.77 -1.58
C ALA A 567 31.85 31.80 -1.06
N SER A 568 32.33 32.99 -0.65
CA SER A 568 31.51 34.10 -0.16
C SER A 568 30.61 34.67 -1.26
N SER A 569 31.17 34.97 -2.44
CA SER A 569 30.38 35.42 -3.59
C SER A 569 29.40 34.35 -4.09
N ARG A 570 29.79 33.06 -4.09
CA ARG A 570 28.89 31.94 -4.37
C ARG A 570 27.76 31.82 -3.35
N LYS A 571 28.01 32.07 -2.06
CA LYS A 571 26.97 32.13 -1.03
C LYS A 571 25.93 33.21 -1.36
N LEU A 572 26.38 34.43 -1.67
CA LEU A 572 25.50 35.55 -2.05
C LEU A 572 24.67 35.23 -3.30
N VAL A 573 25.25 34.56 -4.30
CA VAL A 573 24.51 34.09 -5.49
C VAL A 573 23.48 33.01 -5.14
N ILE A 574 23.79 32.10 -4.21
CA ILE A 574 22.86 31.07 -3.74
C ILE A 574 21.71 31.69 -2.93
N GLU A 575 21.97 32.69 -2.09
CA GLU A 575 20.95 33.40 -1.30
C GLU A 575 20.01 34.17 -2.22
N ARG A 576 20.52 34.98 -3.17
CA ARG A 576 19.71 35.63 -4.21
C ARG A 576 18.88 34.65 -5.04
N ARG A 577 19.41 33.46 -5.35
CA ARG A 577 18.65 32.40 -6.05
C ARG A 577 17.55 31.78 -5.19
N LYS A 578 17.79 31.58 -3.89
CA LYS A 578 16.74 31.13 -2.95
C LYS A 578 15.63 32.17 -2.84
N GLU A 579 15.98 33.43 -2.64
CA GLU A 579 15.03 34.56 -2.60
C GLU A 579 14.18 34.63 -3.89
N ALA A 580 14.81 34.48 -5.07
CA ALA A 580 14.09 34.47 -6.34
C ALA A 580 13.13 33.27 -6.47
N ILE A 581 13.54 32.08 -6.03
CA ILE A 581 12.70 30.87 -6.04
C ILE A 581 11.55 30.98 -5.04
N GLU A 582 11.80 31.46 -3.82
CA GLU A 582 10.78 31.65 -2.78
C GLU A 582 9.74 32.72 -3.20
N ASN A 583 10.20 33.82 -3.81
CA ASN A 583 9.31 34.81 -4.43
C ASN A 583 8.50 34.22 -5.60
N ALA A 584 9.09 33.34 -6.43
CA ALA A 584 8.37 32.68 -7.52
C ALA A 584 7.31 31.70 -7.02
N ILE A 585 7.63 30.91 -5.98
CA ILE A 585 6.69 29.99 -5.31
C ILE A 585 5.54 30.80 -4.69
N SER A 586 5.83 31.83 -3.89
CA SER A 586 4.80 32.67 -3.26
C SER A 586 3.91 33.39 -4.28
N ARG A 587 4.46 33.81 -5.43
CA ARG A 587 3.66 34.35 -6.56
C ARG A 587 2.75 33.28 -7.17
N LYS A 588 3.21 32.03 -7.32
CA LYS A 588 2.42 30.91 -7.85
C LYS A 588 1.31 30.48 -6.90
N GLU A 589 1.61 30.35 -5.61
CA GLU A 589 0.62 30.01 -4.57
C GLU A 589 -0.51 31.07 -4.53
N ARG A 590 -0.15 32.36 -4.51
CA ARG A 590 -1.13 33.47 -4.58
C ARG A 590 -1.94 33.50 -5.88
N ALA A 591 -1.40 32.98 -7.00
CA ALA A 591 -2.14 32.85 -8.25
C ALA A 591 -3.12 31.66 -8.20
N GLU A 592 -2.70 30.51 -7.68
CA GLU A 592 -3.55 29.34 -7.49
C GLU A 592 -4.68 29.60 -6.48
N GLU A 593 -4.42 30.33 -5.39
CA GLU A 593 -5.46 30.76 -4.44
C GLU A 593 -6.49 31.67 -5.14
N ARG A 594 -6.05 32.64 -5.93
CA ARG A 594 -6.94 33.53 -6.70
C ARG A 594 -7.78 32.76 -7.71
N GLU A 595 -7.20 31.80 -8.42
CA GLU A 595 -7.96 30.92 -9.32
C GLU A 595 -9.01 30.11 -8.56
N ARG A 596 -8.68 29.56 -7.37
CA ARG A 596 -9.64 28.82 -6.54
C ARG A 596 -10.79 29.73 -6.06
N THR A 597 -10.50 30.96 -5.63
CA THR A 597 -11.56 31.91 -5.25
C THR A 597 -12.43 32.32 -6.44
N ILE A 598 -11.85 32.52 -7.62
CA ILE A 598 -12.60 32.89 -8.84
C ILE A 598 -13.48 31.71 -9.32
N ARG A 599 -13.01 30.46 -9.21
CA ARG A 599 -13.83 29.27 -9.51
C ARG A 599 -14.99 29.14 -8.53
N MET A 600 -14.73 29.25 -7.23
CA MET A 600 -15.77 29.20 -6.19
C MET A 600 -16.80 30.32 -6.33
N GLN A 601 -16.38 31.53 -6.69
CA GLN A 601 -17.28 32.65 -6.99
C GLN A 601 -18.15 32.36 -8.22
N ARG A 602 -17.57 31.85 -9.32
CA ARG A 602 -18.33 31.47 -10.53
C ARG A 602 -19.32 30.33 -10.27
N GLU A 603 -18.95 29.35 -9.45
CA GLU A 603 -19.83 28.24 -9.05
C GLU A 603 -21.02 28.78 -8.22
N GLN A 604 -20.77 29.67 -7.25
CA GLN A 604 -21.83 30.35 -6.49
C GLN A 604 -22.69 31.28 -7.35
N GLU A 605 -22.12 31.96 -8.35
CA GLU A 605 -22.88 32.77 -9.31
C GLU A 605 -23.76 31.91 -10.20
N GLN A 606 -23.27 30.77 -10.70
CA GLN A 606 -24.05 29.82 -11.49
C GLN A 606 -25.16 29.14 -10.68
N GLU A 607 -24.90 28.79 -9.42
CA GLU A 607 -25.92 28.22 -8.53
C GLU A 607 -26.99 29.27 -8.19
N ARG A 608 -26.60 30.52 -7.91
CA ARG A 608 -27.55 31.64 -7.76
C ARG A 608 -28.35 31.91 -9.03
N GLN A 609 -27.74 31.82 -10.21
CA GLN A 609 -28.44 31.96 -11.49
C GLN A 609 -29.46 30.85 -11.68
N ARG A 610 -29.10 29.58 -11.45
CA ARG A 610 -30.06 28.45 -11.51
C ARG A 610 -31.22 28.61 -10.54
N VAL A 611 -30.96 28.98 -9.28
CA VAL A 611 -32.02 29.22 -8.28
C VAL A 611 -32.89 30.43 -8.65
N ALA A 612 -32.32 31.47 -9.27
CA ALA A 612 -33.08 32.61 -9.76
C ALA A 612 -33.91 32.28 -11.02
N GLU A 613 -33.40 31.45 -11.93
CA GLU A 613 -34.13 30.95 -13.10
C GLU A 613 -35.25 30.00 -12.69
N GLU A 614 -35.01 29.09 -11.73
CA GLU A 614 -36.04 28.20 -11.18
C GLU A 614 -37.14 28.98 -10.44
N LYS A 615 -36.77 30.01 -9.66
CA LYS A 615 -37.75 30.95 -9.07
C LYS A 615 -38.55 31.68 -10.15
N ARG A 616 -37.88 32.26 -11.15
CA ARG A 616 -38.54 32.95 -12.26
C ARG A 616 -39.47 32.05 -13.06
N GLN A 617 -39.09 30.79 -13.28
CA GLN A 617 -39.98 29.80 -13.91
C GLN A 617 -41.20 29.54 -13.05
N ARG A 618 -41.04 29.31 -11.74
CA ARG A 618 -42.18 29.14 -10.79
C ARG A 618 -43.08 30.38 -10.67
N GLU A 619 -42.50 31.58 -10.77
CA GLU A 619 -43.23 32.86 -10.76
C GLU A 619 -43.95 33.12 -12.09
N VAL A 620 -43.32 32.83 -13.24
CA VAL A 620 -43.94 32.88 -14.56
C VAL A 620 -45.05 31.85 -14.70
N ASP A 621 -44.85 30.63 -14.20
CA ASP A 621 -45.87 29.58 -14.15
C ASP A 621 -47.11 29.97 -13.33
N ARG A 622 -46.93 30.77 -12.26
CA ARG A 622 -48.04 31.36 -11.51
C ARG A 622 -48.71 32.48 -12.31
N LEU A 623 -47.93 33.45 -12.79
CA LEU A 623 -48.44 34.61 -13.52
C LEU A 623 -49.09 34.26 -14.86
N GLN A 624 -48.69 33.16 -15.50
CA GLN A 624 -49.35 32.62 -16.70
C GLN A 624 -50.69 31.97 -16.36
N LYS A 625 -50.80 31.21 -15.26
CA LYS A 625 -52.07 30.62 -14.81
C LYS A 625 -53.05 31.71 -14.36
N GLU A 626 -52.57 32.69 -13.59
CA GLU A 626 -53.35 33.86 -13.17
C GLU A 626 -53.78 34.73 -14.38
N ARG A 627 -52.93 34.92 -15.39
CA ARG A 627 -53.31 35.60 -16.65
C ARG A 627 -54.25 34.78 -17.53
N GLU A 628 -54.11 33.47 -17.63
CA GLU A 628 -55.06 32.63 -18.38
C GLU A 628 -56.45 32.63 -17.76
N GLU A 629 -56.55 32.64 -16.42
CA GLU A 629 -57.84 32.74 -15.73
C GLU A 629 -58.47 34.12 -15.90
N ILE A 630 -57.70 35.20 -15.76
CA ILE A 630 -58.17 36.57 -16.00
C ILE A 630 -58.60 36.75 -17.47
N GLN A 631 -57.79 36.33 -18.44
CA GLN A 631 -58.14 36.43 -19.86
C GLN A 631 -59.34 35.55 -20.26
N ARG A 632 -59.56 34.39 -19.61
CA ARG A 632 -60.78 33.58 -19.81
C ARG A 632 -62.04 34.22 -19.18
N LEU A 633 -61.89 35.11 -18.20
CA LEU A 633 -63.00 35.87 -17.61
C LEU A 633 -63.28 37.16 -18.40
N GLU A 634 -62.24 37.86 -18.84
CA GLU A 634 -62.33 39.07 -19.66
C GLU A 634 -62.85 38.75 -21.08
N ALA A 635 -62.33 37.70 -21.73
CA ALA A 635 -62.84 37.27 -23.04
C ALA A 635 -64.31 36.84 -23.01
N LYS A 636 -64.84 36.41 -21.85
CA LYS A 636 -66.29 36.16 -21.66
C LYS A 636 -67.07 37.47 -21.49
N LYS A 637 -66.63 38.37 -20.61
CA LYS A 637 -67.29 39.68 -20.43
C LYS A 637 -67.29 40.52 -21.72
N ILE A 638 -66.21 40.45 -22.50
CA ILE A 638 -66.06 41.16 -23.78
C ILE A 638 -66.92 40.52 -24.89
N ALA A 639 -67.12 39.20 -24.87
CA ALA A 639 -68.03 38.52 -25.80
C ALA A 639 -69.50 38.90 -25.57
N ASP A 640 -69.89 39.17 -24.31
CA ASP A 640 -71.24 39.61 -23.97
C ASP A 640 -71.42 41.13 -24.17
N SER A 641 -70.44 41.97 -23.80
CA SER A 641 -70.56 43.43 -23.89
C SER A 641 -70.50 44.00 -25.32
N ILE A 642 -69.78 43.36 -26.24
CA ILE A 642 -69.70 43.79 -27.66
C ILE A 642 -71.01 43.50 -28.42
N LYS A 643 -71.94 42.74 -27.83
CA LYS A 643 -73.17 42.29 -28.50
C LYS A 643 -74.37 43.22 -28.36
N GLU A 644 -74.31 44.25 -27.49
CA GLU A 644 -75.49 45.08 -27.17
C GLU A 644 -75.51 46.50 -27.74
N LYS A 645 -74.37 47.13 -28.09
CA LYS A 645 -74.36 48.55 -28.50
C LYS A 645 -73.46 48.86 -29.70
N ALA A 646 -74.09 49.32 -30.78
CA ALA A 646 -73.45 49.98 -31.92
C ALA A 646 -73.73 51.50 -31.89
N GLY A 647 -72.89 52.31 -32.55
CA GLY A 647 -73.20 53.73 -32.80
C GLY A 647 -72.08 54.76 -32.55
N ILE A 648 -71.09 54.77 -33.46
CA ILE A 648 -70.43 55.95 -34.08
C ILE A 648 -70.39 57.30 -33.28
N GLU A 649 -69.16 57.77 -32.99
CA GLU A 649 -68.70 59.17 -32.77
C GLU A 649 -69.26 59.97 -31.55
N ILE A 650 -68.52 60.87 -30.88
CA ILE A 650 -67.15 61.42 -31.04
C ILE A 650 -66.53 61.75 -29.66
N ASP A 651 -65.21 61.91 -29.55
CA ASP A 651 -64.50 62.29 -28.32
C ASP A 651 -64.86 63.68 -27.77
N ILE A 652 -65.18 63.79 -26.47
CA ILE A 652 -64.92 65.01 -25.65
C ILE A 652 -64.43 64.62 -24.24
N ASN A 653 -63.15 64.91 -24.00
CA ASN A 653 -62.45 65.35 -22.77
C ASN A 653 -62.96 65.04 -21.35
N GLU A 654 -61.98 64.72 -20.48
CA GLU A 654 -62.04 64.73 -18.99
C GLU A 654 -62.99 63.70 -18.35
N LEU A 655 -62.56 62.68 -17.59
CA LEU A 655 -61.29 62.35 -16.90
C LEU A 655 -61.23 60.80 -16.74
N GLU A 656 -60.19 60.08 -16.30
CA GLU A 656 -58.94 60.47 -15.62
C GLU A 656 -57.70 59.58 -15.89
N GLU A 657 -57.84 58.32 -16.37
CA GLU A 657 -56.83 57.24 -16.25
C GLU A 657 -55.39 57.58 -16.72
N LEU A 658 -54.59 58.09 -15.77
CA LEU A 658 -53.20 58.48 -15.95
C LEU A 658 -52.24 57.41 -15.39
N ASP A 659 -51.02 57.45 -15.91
CA ASP A 659 -49.79 56.86 -15.36
C ASP A 659 -49.62 55.32 -15.32
N THR A 660 -48.82 54.83 -16.27
CA THR A 660 -47.81 53.76 -16.07
C THR A 660 -46.94 53.64 -17.32
N THR A 661 -47.56 53.57 -18.50
CA THR A 661 -46.89 53.26 -19.77
C THR A 661 -45.93 54.34 -20.25
N LYS A 662 -46.36 55.62 -20.27
CA LYS A 662 -45.52 56.75 -20.72
C LYS A 662 -44.32 57.01 -19.83
N LEU A 663 -44.44 56.77 -18.52
CA LEU A 663 -43.31 56.84 -17.58
C LEU A 663 -42.26 55.76 -17.91
N LEU A 664 -42.73 54.54 -18.21
CA LEU A 664 -41.89 53.39 -18.53
C LEU A 664 -41.18 53.56 -19.89
N GLU A 665 -41.87 54.09 -20.91
CA GLU A 665 -41.25 54.43 -22.20
C GLU A 665 -40.18 55.53 -22.06
N LEU A 666 -40.46 56.61 -21.33
CA LEU A 666 -39.48 57.68 -21.10
C LEU A 666 -38.26 57.17 -20.32
N GLN A 667 -38.46 56.32 -19.31
CA GLN A 667 -37.35 55.73 -18.54
C GLN A 667 -36.53 54.75 -19.39
N VAL A 668 -37.15 53.95 -20.26
CA VAL A 668 -36.45 53.09 -21.22
C VAL A 668 -35.65 53.93 -22.22
N GLN A 669 -36.24 54.96 -22.83
CA GLN A 669 -35.54 55.83 -23.79
C GLN A 669 -34.37 56.59 -23.16
N GLN A 670 -34.48 56.98 -21.88
CA GLN A 670 -33.38 57.59 -21.13
C GLN A 670 -32.23 56.60 -20.91
N ILE A 671 -32.54 55.38 -20.45
CA ILE A 671 -31.56 54.30 -20.25
C ILE A 671 -30.89 53.89 -21.56
N GLU A 672 -31.62 53.84 -22.67
CA GLU A 672 -31.05 53.53 -23.99
C GLU A 672 -30.10 54.62 -24.47
N LYS A 673 -30.41 55.92 -24.26
CA LYS A 673 -29.48 57.02 -24.56
C LYS A 673 -28.20 56.92 -23.73
N GLU A 674 -28.30 56.75 -22.42
CA GLU A 674 -27.11 56.60 -21.55
C GLU A 674 -26.27 55.38 -21.92
N LYS A 675 -26.92 54.27 -22.29
CA LYS A 675 -26.26 53.04 -22.77
C LYS A 675 -25.56 53.25 -24.12
N GLN A 676 -26.16 54.01 -25.04
CA GLN A 676 -25.54 54.37 -26.32
C GLN A 676 -24.33 55.30 -26.12
N ASP A 677 -24.44 56.31 -25.26
CA ASP A 677 -23.35 57.22 -24.90
C ASP A 677 -22.19 56.48 -24.22
N MET A 678 -22.47 55.58 -23.28
CA MET A 678 -21.46 54.71 -22.68
C MET A 678 -20.80 53.80 -23.71
N GLN A 679 -21.56 53.24 -24.67
CA GLN A 679 -20.98 52.49 -25.79
C GLN A 679 -20.13 53.37 -26.73
N ALA A 680 -20.47 54.64 -26.95
CA ALA A 680 -19.68 55.57 -27.74
C ALA A 680 -18.36 55.95 -27.04
N ARG A 681 -18.41 56.22 -25.73
CA ARG A 681 -17.23 56.44 -24.88
C ARG A 681 -16.32 55.20 -24.86
N LEU A 682 -16.89 54.01 -24.71
CA LEU A 682 -16.15 52.74 -24.81
C LEU A 682 -15.51 52.57 -26.19
N LYS A 683 -16.27 52.68 -27.30
CA LYS A 683 -15.71 52.59 -28.67
C LYS A 683 -14.54 53.56 -28.89
N THR A 684 -14.58 54.74 -28.28
CA THR A 684 -13.48 55.73 -28.33
C THR A 684 -12.26 55.29 -27.51
N MET A 685 -12.46 54.78 -26.29
CA MET A 685 -11.38 54.23 -25.46
C MET A 685 -10.73 52.98 -26.07
N TRP A 686 -11.52 52.09 -26.67
CA TRP A 686 -11.03 50.91 -27.40
C TRP A 686 -10.16 51.31 -28.59
N ARG A 687 -10.58 52.31 -29.39
CA ARG A 687 -9.75 52.89 -30.47
C ARG A 687 -8.44 53.49 -29.95
N LYS A 688 -8.48 54.22 -28.82
CA LYS A 688 -7.28 54.77 -28.19
C LYS A 688 -6.32 53.67 -27.73
N THR A 689 -6.86 52.55 -27.23
CA THR A 689 -6.08 51.39 -26.76
C THR A 689 -5.41 50.65 -27.93
N ASP A 690 -6.13 50.39 -29.04
CA ASP A 690 -5.52 49.80 -30.26
C ASP A 690 -4.43 50.70 -30.85
N LEU A 691 -4.62 52.02 -30.83
CA LEU A 691 -3.60 52.97 -31.29
C LEU A 691 -2.34 52.96 -30.40
N THR A 692 -2.47 52.82 -29.08
CA THR A 692 -1.31 52.70 -28.18
C THR A 692 -0.61 51.34 -28.32
N GLU A 693 -1.35 50.23 -28.42
CA GLU A 693 -0.80 48.90 -28.72
C GLU A 693 -0.03 48.90 -30.03
N ARG A 694 -0.61 49.50 -31.09
CA ARG A 694 0.02 49.62 -32.40
C ARG A 694 1.26 50.53 -32.37
N ALA A 695 1.32 51.51 -31.47
CA ALA A 695 2.50 52.35 -31.26
C ALA A 695 3.61 51.59 -30.52
N TYR A 696 3.29 50.79 -29.50
CA TYR A 696 4.27 49.93 -28.82
C TYR A 696 4.85 48.88 -29.77
N ARG A 697 4.01 48.12 -30.50
CA ARG A 697 4.47 47.09 -31.44
C ARG A 697 5.34 47.66 -32.57
N LYS A 698 5.05 48.88 -33.06
CA LYS A 698 5.92 49.60 -34.01
C LYS A 698 7.28 50.01 -33.44
N ARG A 699 7.40 50.16 -32.13
CA ARG A 699 8.67 50.45 -31.43
C ARG A 699 9.41 49.17 -31.05
N GLU A 700 8.70 48.09 -30.77
CA GLU A 700 9.26 46.77 -30.46
C GLU A 700 9.82 46.07 -31.71
N GLN A 701 9.18 46.24 -32.87
CA GLN A 701 9.60 45.58 -34.11
C GLN A 701 11.11 45.71 -34.44
N PRO A 702 11.73 46.91 -34.48
CA PRO A 702 13.17 47.01 -34.73
C PRO A 702 14.04 46.38 -33.63
N LEU A 703 13.60 46.42 -32.36
CA LEU A 703 14.32 45.78 -31.25
C LEU A 703 14.29 44.25 -31.35
N ILE A 704 13.21 43.68 -31.88
CA ILE A 704 13.08 42.25 -32.16
C ILE A 704 13.97 41.85 -33.36
N GLU A 705 14.07 42.71 -34.37
CA GLU A 705 14.98 42.52 -35.52
C GLU A 705 16.46 42.57 -35.08
N ASP A 706 16.84 43.54 -34.23
CA ASP A 706 18.19 43.63 -33.62
C ASP A 706 18.53 42.40 -32.76
N ASP A 707 17.62 41.96 -31.88
CA ASP A 707 17.85 40.82 -30.99
C ASP A 707 17.92 39.50 -31.77
N TYR A 708 17.06 39.31 -32.78
CA TYR A 708 17.14 38.16 -33.69
C TYR A 708 18.46 38.10 -34.45
N ASP A 709 18.96 39.24 -34.93
CA ASP A 709 20.23 39.27 -35.64
C ASP A 709 21.44 39.08 -34.69
N ASN A 710 21.30 39.44 -33.40
CA ASN A 710 22.27 39.10 -32.35
C ASN A 710 22.23 37.61 -31.95
N GLN A 711 21.04 37.02 -31.82
CA GLN A 711 20.86 35.58 -31.65
C GLN A 711 21.52 34.83 -32.81
N LYS A 712 21.24 35.21 -34.05
CA LYS A 712 21.80 34.62 -35.28
C LYS A 712 23.34 34.72 -35.37
N LYS A 713 23.95 35.76 -34.79
CA LYS A 713 25.41 35.87 -34.63
C LYS A 713 25.94 34.92 -33.54
N SER A 714 25.21 34.78 -32.43
CA SER A 714 25.52 33.85 -31.33
C SER A 714 25.43 32.39 -31.80
N ASP A 715 24.28 32.00 -32.37
CA ASP A 715 23.99 30.64 -32.84
C ASP A 715 24.96 30.21 -33.95
N ARG A 716 25.41 31.13 -34.82
CA ARG A 716 26.48 30.85 -35.78
C ARG A 716 27.81 30.51 -35.10
N LYS A 717 28.25 31.30 -34.11
CA LYS A 717 29.48 31.01 -33.35
C LYS A 717 29.36 29.67 -32.61
N ASN A 718 28.25 29.45 -31.92
CA ASN A 718 27.96 28.21 -31.20
C ASN A 718 27.98 27.01 -32.15
N HIS A 719 27.41 27.13 -33.35
CA HIS A 719 27.45 26.09 -34.39
C HIS A 719 28.85 25.86 -34.94
N GLU A 720 29.62 26.93 -35.24
CA GLU A 720 31.00 26.82 -35.71
C GLU A 720 31.91 26.15 -34.67
N ASP A 721 31.79 26.52 -33.39
CA ASP A 721 32.59 25.95 -32.31
C ASP A 721 32.16 24.53 -31.94
N ALA A 722 30.86 24.23 -31.94
CA ALA A 722 30.37 22.85 -31.85
C ALA A 722 30.87 21.99 -33.02
N ARG A 723 30.91 22.53 -34.25
CA ARG A 723 31.41 21.83 -35.44
C ARG A 723 32.93 21.66 -35.42
N LYS A 724 33.69 22.60 -34.85
CA LYS A 724 35.14 22.44 -34.57
C LYS A 724 35.37 21.33 -33.54
N ALA A 725 34.64 21.35 -32.41
CA ALA A 725 34.74 20.34 -31.36
C ALA A 725 34.32 18.95 -31.85
N GLN A 726 33.24 18.85 -32.63
CA GLN A 726 32.80 17.60 -33.25
C GLN A 726 33.85 17.07 -34.24
N LEU A 727 34.45 17.91 -35.08
CA LEU A 727 35.53 17.48 -35.98
C LEU A 727 36.78 17.03 -35.21
N ALA A 728 37.17 17.72 -34.14
CA ALA A 728 38.29 17.32 -33.29
C ALA A 728 38.03 15.96 -32.64
N GLN A 729 36.89 15.78 -31.98
CA GLN A 729 36.51 14.51 -31.36
C GLN A 729 36.34 13.38 -32.40
N THR A 730 35.87 13.69 -33.61
CA THR A 730 35.74 12.68 -34.69
C THR A 730 37.11 12.25 -35.22
N LYS A 731 38.09 13.15 -35.31
CA LYS A 731 39.48 12.79 -35.63
C LYS A 731 40.11 11.93 -34.54
N GLU A 732 40.03 12.37 -33.29
CA GLU A 732 40.57 11.64 -32.13
C GLU A 732 39.97 10.23 -32.02
N LYS A 733 38.64 10.11 -32.17
CA LYS A 733 37.95 8.82 -32.24
C LYS A 733 38.41 7.99 -33.45
N HIS A 734 38.57 8.59 -34.63
CA HIS A 734 39.05 7.85 -35.80
C HIS A 734 40.48 7.33 -35.64
N GLU A 735 41.36 8.09 -34.99
CA GLU A 735 42.72 7.68 -34.66
C GLU A 735 42.72 6.53 -33.64
N GLN A 736 41.92 6.64 -32.57
CA GLN A 736 41.69 5.57 -31.59
C GLN A 736 41.08 4.32 -32.24
N ASP A 737 40.05 4.46 -33.08
CA ASP A 737 39.39 3.37 -33.80
C ASP A 737 40.34 2.69 -34.81
N MET A 738 41.26 3.44 -35.42
CA MET A 738 42.29 2.88 -36.32
C MET A 738 43.38 2.15 -35.53
N GLU A 739 43.74 2.59 -34.32
CA GLU A 739 44.55 1.79 -33.40
C GLU A 739 43.83 0.53 -32.93
N PHE A 740 42.58 0.64 -32.50
CA PHE A 740 41.76 -0.50 -32.09
C PHE A 740 41.61 -1.49 -33.24
N LYS A 741 41.36 -1.02 -34.47
CA LYS A 741 41.34 -1.87 -35.67
C LYS A 741 42.69 -2.57 -35.90
N ARG A 742 43.83 -1.88 -35.76
CA ARG A 742 45.17 -2.51 -35.85
C ARG A 742 45.40 -3.58 -34.78
N ARG A 743 44.79 -3.46 -33.60
CA ARG A 743 44.83 -4.46 -32.52
C ARG A 743 43.87 -5.62 -32.81
N PHE A 744 42.60 -5.34 -33.09
CA PHE A 744 41.55 -6.34 -33.36
C PHE A 744 41.78 -7.15 -34.63
N VAL A 745 42.43 -6.61 -35.66
CA VAL A 745 42.82 -7.37 -36.87
C VAL A 745 43.70 -8.59 -36.51
N ARG A 746 44.47 -8.55 -35.42
CA ARG A 746 45.29 -9.68 -34.95
C ARG A 746 44.50 -10.82 -34.31
N MET A 747 43.27 -10.55 -33.88
CA MET A 747 42.34 -11.52 -33.28
C MET A 747 41.13 -11.78 -34.20
N LEU A 748 41.17 -11.30 -35.45
CA LEU A 748 40.03 -11.34 -36.36
C LEU A 748 39.71 -12.78 -36.77
N ASP A 749 40.73 -13.61 -36.97
CA ASP A 749 40.56 -15.00 -37.36
C ASP A 749 40.02 -15.85 -36.21
N ASP A 750 40.57 -15.70 -35.00
CA ASP A 750 40.02 -16.30 -33.78
C ASP A 750 38.56 -15.88 -33.57
N PHE A 751 38.25 -14.58 -33.66
CA PHE A 751 36.89 -14.07 -33.58
C PHE A 751 36.00 -14.64 -34.68
N ASN A 752 36.50 -14.80 -35.91
CA ASN A 752 35.75 -15.38 -37.01
C ASN A 752 35.49 -16.90 -36.84
N THR A 753 36.33 -17.65 -36.13
CA THR A 753 36.04 -19.05 -35.76
C THR A 753 34.95 -19.11 -34.70
N VAL A 754 35.17 -18.50 -33.53
CA VAL A 754 34.20 -18.46 -32.42
C VAL A 754 32.85 -17.87 -32.88
N ARG A 755 32.88 -16.86 -33.76
CA ARG A 755 31.66 -16.31 -34.35
C ARG A 755 30.95 -17.29 -35.28
N LYS A 756 31.67 -18.05 -36.12
CA LYS A 756 31.03 -19.09 -36.96
C LYS A 756 30.36 -20.13 -36.09
N ASP A 757 31.03 -20.63 -35.06
CA ASP A 757 30.49 -21.64 -34.16
C ASP A 757 29.25 -21.13 -33.40
N LEU A 758 29.31 -19.86 -32.96
CA LEU A 758 28.24 -19.23 -32.19
C LEU A 758 27.06 -18.75 -33.07
N ASP A 759 27.31 -18.28 -34.30
CA ASP A 759 26.27 -17.99 -35.29
C ASP A 759 25.67 -19.31 -35.85
N GLN A 760 26.44 -20.41 -35.94
CA GLN A 760 25.93 -21.76 -36.23
C GLN A 760 24.99 -22.24 -35.12
N GLY A 761 25.45 -22.32 -33.87
CA GLY A 761 24.61 -22.74 -32.74
C GLY A 761 23.39 -21.85 -32.54
N ARG A 762 23.48 -20.54 -32.82
CA ARG A 762 22.31 -19.64 -32.88
C ARG A 762 21.40 -19.94 -34.06
N SER A 763 21.94 -20.28 -35.23
CA SER A 763 21.12 -20.65 -36.40
C SER A 763 20.39 -21.97 -36.20
N GLU A 764 20.99 -22.92 -35.49
CA GLU A 764 20.37 -24.19 -35.08
C GLU A 764 19.30 -23.96 -34.02
N ALA A 765 19.57 -23.14 -33.00
CA ALA A 765 18.57 -22.74 -32.00
C ALA A 765 17.37 -22.03 -32.66
N LEU A 766 17.62 -21.04 -33.54
CA LEU A 766 16.57 -20.37 -34.31
C LEU A 766 15.87 -21.30 -35.31
N ALA A 767 16.55 -22.29 -35.88
CA ALA A 767 15.90 -23.29 -36.74
C ALA A 767 14.97 -24.19 -35.92
N ASN A 768 15.37 -24.58 -34.72
CA ASN A 768 14.56 -25.39 -33.81
C ASN A 768 13.37 -24.60 -33.25
N GLU A 769 13.55 -23.34 -32.83
CA GLU A 769 12.44 -22.44 -32.49
C GLU A 769 11.50 -22.23 -33.70
N ARG A 770 12.04 -21.99 -34.90
CA ARG A 770 11.22 -21.84 -36.12
C ARG A 770 10.50 -23.11 -36.55
N ARG A 771 11.01 -24.30 -36.19
CA ARG A 771 10.30 -25.58 -36.34
C ARG A 771 9.16 -25.69 -35.34
N HIS A 772 9.44 -25.55 -34.05
CA HIS A 772 8.44 -25.61 -32.98
C HIS A 772 7.33 -24.55 -33.15
N ILE A 773 7.69 -23.32 -33.57
CA ILE A 773 6.71 -22.27 -33.90
C ILE A 773 5.90 -22.64 -35.14
N ARG A 774 6.50 -23.23 -36.17
CA ARG A 774 5.78 -23.67 -37.39
C ARG A 774 4.83 -24.84 -37.10
N GLU A 775 5.24 -25.77 -36.24
CA GLU A 775 4.44 -26.91 -35.79
C GLU A 775 3.25 -26.44 -34.94
N ALA A 776 3.48 -25.56 -33.95
CA ALA A 776 2.41 -24.95 -33.17
C ALA A 776 1.46 -24.08 -34.03
N LEU A 777 1.97 -23.36 -35.04
CA LEU A 777 1.16 -22.57 -35.97
C LEU A 777 0.46 -23.45 -37.02
N ALA A 778 0.91 -24.70 -37.25
CA ALA A 778 0.18 -25.69 -38.02
C ALA A 778 -0.99 -26.26 -37.20
N GLN A 779 -0.72 -26.69 -35.96
CA GLN A 779 -1.75 -27.16 -35.02
C GLN A 779 -2.84 -26.10 -34.79
N ALA A 780 -2.46 -24.87 -34.44
CA ALA A 780 -3.40 -23.74 -34.26
C ALA A 780 -4.09 -23.30 -35.57
N LYS A 781 -3.63 -23.75 -36.74
CA LYS A 781 -4.37 -23.60 -38.01
C LYS A 781 -5.35 -24.73 -38.22
N GLU A 782 -4.98 -25.97 -37.91
CA GLU A 782 -5.88 -27.13 -38.00
C GLU A 782 -7.03 -26.99 -37.01
N GLU A 783 -6.76 -26.68 -35.74
CA GLU A 783 -7.76 -26.34 -34.72
C GLU A 783 -8.72 -25.25 -35.21
N ARG A 784 -8.19 -24.15 -35.75
CA ARG A 784 -9.00 -23.03 -36.25
C ARG A 784 -9.76 -23.35 -37.55
N ILE A 785 -9.27 -24.28 -38.36
CA ILE A 785 -9.99 -24.82 -39.52
C ILE A 785 -11.11 -25.76 -39.06
N GLU A 786 -10.92 -26.53 -38.00
CA GLU A 786 -11.97 -27.36 -37.40
C GLU A 786 -13.04 -26.52 -36.71
N GLU A 787 -12.68 -25.50 -35.93
CA GLU A 787 -13.61 -24.52 -35.37
C GLU A 787 -14.40 -23.82 -36.49
N TYR A 788 -13.72 -23.36 -37.55
CA TYR A 788 -14.40 -22.73 -38.69
C TYR A 788 -15.31 -23.72 -39.43
N ARG A 789 -14.93 -24.99 -39.58
CA ARG A 789 -15.80 -26.03 -40.15
C ARG A 789 -17.03 -26.30 -39.29
N ARG A 790 -16.88 -26.37 -37.95
CA ARG A 790 -18.01 -26.52 -37.01
C ARG A 790 -18.95 -25.32 -37.09
N LEU A 791 -18.42 -24.09 -36.94
CA LEU A 791 -19.19 -22.85 -37.02
C LEU A 791 -19.81 -22.63 -38.41
N LYS A 792 -19.19 -23.13 -39.49
CA LYS A 792 -19.78 -23.09 -40.84
C LYS A 792 -20.90 -24.11 -41.00
N ALA A 793 -20.74 -25.34 -40.50
CA ALA A 793 -21.81 -26.35 -40.52
C ALA A 793 -23.02 -25.91 -39.67
N GLU A 794 -22.78 -25.41 -38.46
CA GLU A 794 -23.80 -24.85 -37.58
C GLU A 794 -24.53 -23.66 -38.24
N LYS A 795 -23.79 -22.76 -38.90
CA LYS A 795 -24.39 -21.67 -39.68
C LYS A 795 -25.19 -22.17 -40.88
N GLU A 796 -24.66 -23.10 -41.67
CA GLU A 796 -25.37 -23.67 -42.82
C GLU A 796 -26.65 -24.41 -42.38
N GLU A 797 -26.67 -25.02 -41.18
CA GLU A 797 -27.88 -25.59 -40.60
C GLU A 797 -28.88 -24.51 -40.14
N THR A 798 -28.44 -23.43 -39.48
CA THR A 798 -29.32 -22.31 -39.13
C THR A 798 -29.86 -21.56 -40.35
N GLU A 799 -29.02 -21.34 -41.37
CA GLU A 799 -29.44 -20.69 -42.61
C GLU A 799 -30.33 -21.60 -43.45
N ALA A 800 -30.17 -22.92 -43.43
CA ALA A 800 -31.12 -23.83 -44.07
C ALA A 800 -32.51 -23.76 -43.41
N ARG A 801 -32.56 -23.73 -42.07
CA ARG A 801 -33.81 -23.55 -41.30
C ARG A 801 -34.45 -22.19 -41.59
N GLU A 802 -33.69 -21.10 -41.54
CA GLU A 802 -34.19 -19.76 -41.85
C GLU A 802 -34.60 -19.57 -43.32
N ARG A 803 -33.91 -20.21 -44.29
CA ARG A 803 -34.31 -20.15 -45.71
C ARG A 803 -35.62 -20.88 -45.95
N ALA A 804 -35.82 -22.07 -45.38
CA ALA A 804 -37.11 -22.76 -45.44
C ALA A 804 -38.24 -21.90 -44.85
N GLU A 805 -38.03 -21.30 -43.68
CA GLU A 805 -39.02 -20.43 -43.02
C GLU A 805 -39.27 -19.10 -43.76
N ARG A 806 -38.37 -18.69 -44.67
CA ARG A 806 -38.56 -17.53 -45.56
C ARG A 806 -39.22 -17.92 -46.88
N GLU A 807 -38.84 -19.04 -47.49
CA GLU A 807 -39.45 -19.54 -48.73
C GLU A 807 -40.94 -19.83 -48.55
N GLU A 808 -41.36 -20.37 -47.41
CA GLU A 808 -42.79 -20.52 -47.08
C GLU A 808 -43.53 -19.16 -47.03
N LYS A 809 -42.92 -18.14 -46.41
CA LYS A 809 -43.53 -16.81 -46.24
C LYS A 809 -43.52 -15.97 -47.52
N GLU A 810 -42.45 -16.04 -48.31
CA GLU A 810 -42.36 -15.36 -49.60
C GLU A 810 -43.32 -16.00 -50.62
N ALA A 811 -43.49 -17.32 -50.61
CA ALA A 811 -44.49 -18.00 -51.44
C ALA A 811 -45.95 -17.63 -51.05
N GLU A 812 -46.22 -17.36 -49.78
CA GLU A 812 -47.52 -16.84 -49.34
C GLU A 812 -47.71 -15.35 -49.72
N GLU A 813 -46.71 -14.50 -49.51
CA GLU A 813 -46.77 -13.09 -49.88
C GLU A 813 -46.85 -12.85 -51.40
N GLU A 814 -46.13 -13.60 -52.24
CA GLU A 814 -46.22 -13.46 -53.70
C GLU A 814 -47.61 -13.79 -54.22
N ARG A 815 -48.25 -14.84 -53.69
CA ARG A 815 -49.64 -15.20 -54.05
C ARG A 815 -50.62 -14.05 -53.74
N VAL A 816 -50.44 -13.37 -52.61
CA VAL A 816 -51.27 -12.21 -52.22
C VAL A 816 -50.94 -10.96 -53.05
N LYS A 817 -49.68 -10.73 -53.42
CA LYS A 817 -49.25 -9.58 -54.22
C LYS A 817 -49.68 -9.70 -55.69
N ALA A 818 -49.51 -10.88 -56.30
CA ALA A 818 -49.90 -11.14 -57.68
C ALA A 818 -51.41 -10.93 -57.92
N ALA A 819 -52.25 -11.40 -57.00
CA ALA A 819 -53.71 -11.18 -57.07
C ALA A 819 -54.08 -9.68 -57.10
N LYS A 820 -53.49 -8.88 -56.21
CA LYS A 820 -53.77 -7.43 -56.10
C LYS A 820 -53.20 -6.63 -57.28
N ALA A 821 -52.07 -7.04 -57.84
CA ALA A 821 -51.52 -6.42 -59.04
C ALA A 821 -52.42 -6.61 -60.27
N ALA A 822 -53.03 -7.80 -60.42
CA ALA A 822 -53.91 -8.12 -61.55
C ALA A 822 -55.22 -7.31 -61.56
N GLU A 823 -55.79 -6.98 -60.39
CA GLU A 823 -56.94 -6.05 -60.31
C GLU A 823 -56.55 -4.62 -60.68
N LEU A 824 -55.46 -4.10 -60.10
CA LEU A 824 -55.03 -2.72 -60.30
C LEU A 824 -54.59 -2.44 -61.75
N ALA A 825 -54.08 -3.43 -62.48
CA ALA A 825 -53.81 -3.34 -63.91
C ALA A 825 -55.10 -3.13 -64.71
N LYS A 826 -56.08 -4.03 -64.56
CA LYS A 826 -57.38 -3.97 -65.27
C LYS A 826 -58.12 -2.67 -65.02
N HIS A 827 -58.12 -2.18 -63.78
CA HIS A 827 -58.77 -0.91 -63.43
C HIS A 827 -58.05 0.30 -64.09
N ARG A 828 -56.73 0.25 -64.33
CA ARG A 828 -56.00 1.32 -65.01
C ARG A 828 -56.24 1.34 -66.52
N GLU A 829 -56.29 0.18 -67.17
CA GLU A 829 -56.57 0.08 -68.61
C GLU A 829 -57.97 0.61 -68.95
N MET A 830 -58.99 0.24 -68.17
CA MET A 830 -60.37 0.75 -68.32
C MET A 830 -60.45 2.29 -68.24
N MET A 831 -59.71 2.90 -67.31
CA MET A 831 -59.71 4.36 -67.14
C MET A 831 -58.88 5.10 -68.21
N ALA A 832 -57.85 4.46 -68.77
CA ALA A 832 -57.07 5.00 -69.88
C ALA A 832 -57.87 4.97 -71.20
N ALA A 833 -58.60 3.88 -71.47
CA ALA A 833 -59.40 3.70 -72.67
C ALA A 833 -60.59 4.68 -72.77
N GLN A 834 -61.07 5.21 -71.64
CA GLN A 834 -62.08 6.28 -71.64
C GLN A 834 -61.46 7.63 -72.04
N ARG A 835 -60.37 8.06 -71.38
CA ARG A 835 -59.73 9.37 -71.63
C ARG A 835 -59.27 9.56 -73.08
N ALA A 836 -58.77 8.50 -73.73
CA ALA A 836 -58.36 8.55 -75.12
C ALA A 836 -59.50 8.90 -76.10
N ARG A 837 -60.76 8.58 -75.76
CA ARG A 837 -61.94 8.92 -76.58
C ARG A 837 -62.35 10.38 -76.45
N ASP A 838 -62.15 10.97 -75.27
CA ASP A 838 -62.45 12.38 -75.02
C ASP A 838 -61.44 13.31 -75.74
N GLU A 839 -60.15 12.93 -75.77
CA GLU A 839 -59.11 13.68 -76.47
C GLU A 839 -59.29 13.69 -78.00
N GLU A 840 -59.81 12.61 -78.59
CA GLU A 840 -60.06 12.54 -80.04
C GLU A 840 -61.25 13.43 -80.47
N LEU A 841 -62.26 13.58 -79.61
CA LEU A 841 -63.37 14.52 -79.79
C LEU A 841 -62.94 15.99 -79.67
N LEU A 842 -61.93 16.28 -78.85
CA LEU A 842 -61.37 17.63 -78.72
C LEU A 842 -60.54 18.05 -79.94
N ARG A 843 -59.73 17.15 -80.52
CA ARG A 843 -58.92 17.48 -81.71
C ARG A 843 -59.77 17.90 -82.92
N LYS A 844 -60.87 17.19 -83.19
CA LYS A 844 -61.83 17.52 -84.27
C LYS A 844 -62.64 18.80 -84.03
N ARG A 845 -62.54 19.43 -82.84
CA ARG A 845 -63.02 20.79 -82.57
C ARG A 845 -61.98 21.84 -82.97
N MET A 846 -60.73 21.69 -82.50
CA MET A 846 -59.63 22.62 -82.76
C MET A 846 -59.36 22.82 -84.27
N GLU A 847 -59.45 21.76 -85.06
CA GLU A 847 -59.26 21.79 -86.52
C GLU A 847 -60.29 22.67 -87.26
N ARG A 848 -61.42 23.03 -86.64
CA ARG A 848 -62.44 23.93 -87.22
C ARG A 848 -62.31 25.40 -86.81
N GLU A 849 -61.57 25.70 -85.75
CA GLU A 849 -61.33 27.08 -85.31
C GLU A 849 -60.12 27.70 -86.03
N GLN A 850 -59.10 26.90 -86.35
CA GLN A 850 -57.87 27.37 -87.03
C GLN A 850 -58.07 27.77 -88.50
N GLU A 851 -59.18 27.38 -89.15
CA GLU A 851 -59.50 27.89 -90.50
C GLU A 851 -59.99 29.35 -90.48
N LEU A 852 -60.55 29.83 -89.35
CA LEU A 852 -61.02 31.21 -89.19
C LEU A 852 -59.91 32.20 -88.80
N GLU A 853 -58.84 31.75 -88.12
CA GLU A 853 -57.71 32.63 -87.75
C GLU A 853 -56.84 33.04 -88.95
N ARG A 854 -57.00 32.40 -90.12
CA ARG A 854 -56.32 32.79 -91.37
C ARG A 854 -56.76 34.16 -91.90
N GLU A 855 -57.86 34.75 -91.39
CA GLU A 855 -58.46 35.96 -91.96
C GLU A 855 -57.99 37.29 -91.31
N ARG A 856 -57.19 37.27 -90.22
CA ARG A 856 -56.94 38.49 -89.41
C ARG A 856 -55.54 39.12 -89.46
N GLU A 857 -54.48 38.46 -88.99
CA GLU A 857 -53.22 39.18 -88.64
C GLU A 857 -51.98 38.84 -89.49
N GLN A 858 -52.16 38.60 -90.79
CA GLN A 858 -51.06 38.74 -91.78
C GLN A 858 -50.70 40.23 -92.08
N ARG A 859 -50.72 41.12 -91.08
CA ARG A 859 -50.45 42.56 -91.25
C ARG A 859 -49.59 43.14 -90.12
N ALA A 860 -48.55 43.87 -90.54
CA ALA A 860 -47.65 44.74 -89.77
C ALA A 860 -46.59 44.08 -88.87
N SER A 861 -45.39 43.92 -89.44
CA SER A 861 -44.14 43.65 -88.72
C SER A 861 -43.46 44.93 -88.19
N ALA A 862 -43.09 44.95 -86.91
CA ALA A 862 -42.06 45.80 -86.28
C ALA A 862 -41.63 45.10 -84.97
N GLY A 863 -40.46 45.27 -84.34
CA GLY A 863 -39.35 46.21 -84.45
C GLY A 863 -38.88 46.52 -83.02
N LYS A 864 -37.74 46.00 -82.54
CA LYS A 864 -36.39 46.62 -82.56
C LYS A 864 -36.05 47.35 -81.22
N TYR A 865 -34.75 47.45 -80.89
CA TYR A 865 -34.12 48.22 -79.78
C TYR A 865 -33.94 47.52 -78.40
N VAL A 866 -32.77 47.26 -77.75
CA VAL A 866 -31.30 47.63 -77.86
C VAL A 866 -30.93 48.91 -77.04
N PRO A 867 -29.67 49.24 -76.59
CA PRO A 867 -28.55 48.54 -75.89
C PRO A 867 -28.13 49.34 -74.59
N PRO A 868 -26.84 49.63 -74.21
CA PRO A 868 -25.51 48.98 -74.37
C PRO A 868 -24.72 48.75 -73.04
N SER A 869 -23.69 47.89 -73.00
CA SER A 869 -22.24 48.21 -73.15
C SER A 869 -21.39 47.06 -72.52
N ARG A 870 -20.06 46.90 -72.61
CA ARG A 870 -18.90 47.25 -73.49
C ARG A 870 -17.68 46.47 -72.92
N ARG A 871 -16.61 46.07 -73.63
CA ARG A 871 -16.25 46.06 -75.07
C ARG A 871 -15.25 44.90 -75.33
N ALA A 872 -15.19 44.44 -76.59
CA ALA A 872 -14.43 43.30 -77.12
C ALA A 872 -12.89 43.27 -76.95
N GLY A 873 -12.27 42.10 -77.21
CA GLY A 873 -11.33 42.02 -78.34
C GLY A 873 -10.05 41.18 -78.23
N GLY A 874 -10.04 39.97 -78.81
CA GLY A 874 -9.15 39.58 -79.92
C GLY A 874 -7.62 39.39 -79.76
N ALA A 875 -7.19 38.13 -79.95
CA ALA A 875 -6.11 37.70 -80.86
C ALA A 875 -4.61 37.98 -80.49
N PRO A 876 -3.62 37.38 -81.20
CA PRO A 876 -2.34 36.95 -80.58
C PRO A 876 -1.03 37.39 -81.32
N PHE A 877 0.12 36.86 -80.85
CA PHE A 877 1.46 36.61 -81.49
C PHE A 877 2.72 37.13 -80.74
N ARG A 878 3.51 36.16 -80.22
CA ARG A 878 4.90 35.79 -80.61
C ARG A 878 6.08 36.80 -80.50
N ALA A 879 7.19 36.27 -79.95
CA ALA A 879 8.62 36.67 -80.12
C ALA A 879 9.14 37.99 -79.46
N SER A 880 10.46 38.21 -79.31
CA SER A 880 11.51 37.46 -78.55
C SER A 880 12.93 38.04 -78.75
N ALA A 881 13.52 38.65 -77.72
CA ALA A 881 14.95 38.97 -77.48
C ALA A 881 15.05 39.49 -76.01
N GLY A 882 16.11 39.43 -75.20
CA GLY A 882 17.57 39.35 -75.40
C GLY A 882 18.21 40.62 -74.76
N VAL A 883 19.30 40.63 -73.95
CA VAL A 883 20.31 39.61 -73.59
C VAL A 883 21.00 39.94 -72.21
N THR A 884 20.88 39.05 -71.20
CA THR A 884 21.86 38.78 -70.07
C THR A 884 22.20 39.88 -69.01
N PRO A 885 22.97 39.60 -67.92
CA PRO A 885 22.69 38.70 -66.76
C PRO A 885 23.14 39.34 -65.39
N PRO A 886 23.43 38.64 -64.24
CA PRO A 886 23.12 37.27 -63.76
C PRO A 886 22.53 37.16 -62.31
N SER A 887 22.15 35.93 -61.93
CA SER A 887 22.26 35.30 -60.56
C SER A 887 21.22 35.48 -59.42
N THR A 888 20.43 34.41 -59.21
CA THR A 888 20.13 33.69 -57.92
C THR A 888 19.43 34.37 -56.70
N GLY A 889 18.29 33.80 -56.28
CA GLY A 889 17.71 33.90 -54.92
C GLY A 889 16.29 33.31 -54.76
N ALA A 890 16.01 32.54 -53.70
CA ALA A 890 14.70 31.90 -53.37
C ALA A 890 14.66 31.53 -51.86
N PRO A 891 13.61 30.90 -51.25
CA PRO A 891 12.24 30.58 -51.70
C PRO A 891 11.12 30.98 -50.67
N SER A 892 9.86 30.56 -50.89
CA SER A 892 8.73 30.65 -49.93
C SER A 892 7.77 29.43 -49.99
N PRO A 893 7.09 29.02 -48.88
CA PRO A 893 6.15 27.89 -48.86
C PRO A 893 4.64 28.27 -48.86
N LYS A 894 3.75 27.27 -49.03
CA LYS A 894 2.28 27.32 -48.83
C LYS A 894 1.72 25.97 -48.29
N PRO A 895 0.51 25.91 -47.70
CA PRO A 895 -0.05 24.68 -47.08
C PRO A 895 -1.30 24.06 -47.77
N ALA A 896 -1.62 22.80 -47.40
CA ALA A 896 -2.96 22.15 -47.37
C ALA A 896 -3.71 21.89 -48.72
N GLU A 897 -4.50 20.82 -48.92
CA GLU A 897 -4.74 19.55 -48.18
C GLU A 897 -5.48 18.52 -49.10
N SER A 898 -5.24 17.20 -48.96
CA SER A 898 -6.17 16.07 -49.25
C SER A 898 -5.51 14.67 -49.08
N SER A 899 -6.32 13.61 -49.07
CA SER A 899 -6.00 12.19 -48.73
C SER A 899 -6.47 11.23 -49.87
N PRO A 900 -6.24 9.88 -49.91
CA PRO A 900 -6.21 8.93 -48.77
C PRO A 900 -5.31 7.64 -48.82
N ARG A 901 -5.19 6.98 -47.64
CA ARG A 901 -5.18 5.52 -47.22
C ARG A 901 -4.85 4.34 -48.21
N PRO A 902 -4.46 3.12 -47.74
CA PRO A 902 -4.79 2.44 -46.44
C PRO A 902 -3.61 1.82 -45.65
N ALA A 903 -3.90 0.92 -44.67
CA ALA A 903 -2.96 0.40 -43.66
C ALA A 903 -3.42 -0.96 -43.05
N GLU A 904 -2.52 -1.71 -42.37
CA GLU A 904 -2.71 -2.72 -41.27
C GLU A 904 -1.38 -3.51 -41.01
N SER A 905 -1.09 -4.22 -39.91
CA SER A 905 -1.37 -4.00 -38.46
C SER A 905 -0.50 -4.88 -37.52
N SER A 906 -0.16 -4.37 -36.31
CA SER A 906 0.09 -5.09 -35.03
C SER A 906 1.28 -6.11 -34.91
N PRO A 907 1.66 -6.63 -33.70
CA PRO A 907 1.14 -6.42 -32.34
C PRO A 907 2.19 -5.99 -31.26
N ARG A 908 1.79 -5.98 -29.96
CA ARG A 908 2.61 -5.75 -28.75
C ARG A 908 3.20 -7.04 -28.15
N PRO A 909 4.10 -6.94 -27.15
CA PRO A 909 3.78 -7.49 -25.83
C PRO A 909 3.94 -6.46 -24.67
N SER A 910 3.72 -6.88 -23.42
CA SER A 910 3.62 -6.01 -22.23
C SER A 910 4.21 -6.60 -20.95
N GLY A 911 4.64 -5.73 -20.02
CA GLY A 911 4.74 -6.04 -18.59
C GLY A 911 6.16 -6.14 -18.01
N SER A 912 6.53 -5.18 -17.16
CA SER A 912 7.60 -5.34 -16.16
C SER A 912 7.26 -4.53 -14.90
N SER A 913 7.62 -5.06 -13.73
CA SER A 913 7.23 -4.57 -12.39
C SER A 913 8.16 -3.46 -11.86
N PRO A 914 7.70 -2.60 -10.92
CA PRO A 914 8.44 -1.43 -10.45
C PRO A 914 9.46 -1.73 -9.34
N SER A 915 10.58 -0.98 -9.33
CA SER A 915 11.53 -0.82 -8.21
C SER A 915 12.57 0.27 -8.54
N PRO A 916 13.24 0.89 -7.55
CA PRO A 916 12.73 1.36 -6.25
C PRO A 916 12.99 2.87 -6.07
N ALA A 917 12.27 3.53 -5.14
CA ALA A 917 12.43 4.97 -4.90
C ALA A 917 13.62 5.31 -3.98
N THR A 918 14.50 6.20 -4.44
CA THR A 918 15.55 6.86 -3.63
C THR A 918 15.03 8.17 -3.00
N PRO A 919 15.67 8.71 -1.94
CA PRO A 919 14.96 9.46 -0.91
C PRO A 919 14.63 10.93 -1.24
N ALA A 920 13.60 11.45 -0.56
CA ALA A 920 13.17 12.84 -0.62
C ALA A 920 14.19 13.83 0.02
N PRO A 921 14.27 15.08 -0.46
CA PRO A 921 15.19 16.08 0.09
C PRO A 921 14.80 16.54 1.50
N SER A 922 15.81 16.84 2.31
CA SER A 922 15.67 17.25 3.72
C SER A 922 14.91 18.57 3.91
N ARG A 923 13.90 18.57 4.78
CA ARG A 923 13.12 19.76 5.16
C ARG A 923 13.96 20.68 6.04
N TYR A 924 14.21 21.92 5.61
CA TYR A 924 14.90 22.93 6.42
C TYR A 924 14.03 23.40 7.59
N VAL A 925 14.62 23.54 8.78
CA VAL A 925 13.94 24.03 10.00
C VAL A 925 14.64 25.33 10.44
N PRO A 926 13.92 26.47 10.52
CA PRO A 926 14.53 27.76 10.84
C PRO A 926 14.98 27.86 12.31
N PRO A 927 15.99 28.71 12.63
CA PRO A 927 16.60 28.75 13.96
C PRO A 927 15.62 28.98 15.12
N ASN A 928 14.60 29.82 14.92
CA ASN A 928 13.66 30.25 15.97
C ASN A 928 12.66 29.15 16.42
N ARG A 929 12.83 27.90 15.96
CA ARG A 929 12.11 26.72 16.47
C ARG A 929 13.05 25.62 17.01
N ARG A 930 14.26 26.00 17.44
CA ARG A 930 15.13 25.15 18.28
C ARG A 930 14.92 25.51 19.76
N LYS A 931 14.15 24.68 20.45
CA LYS A 931 14.11 24.50 21.90
C LYS A 931 14.04 23.00 22.16
#